data_AF-A0A6L7U018-F1
#
_entry.id   AF-A0A6L7U018-F1
#
_cell.length_a   1.000
_cell.length_b   1.000
_cell.length_c   1.000
_cell.angle_alpha   90.00
_cell.angle_beta   90.00
_cell.angle_gamma   90.00
#
_symmetry.space_group_name_H-M   'P 1'
#
loop_
_entity.id
_entity.type
_entity.pdbx_description
1 polymer ?
#
loop_
_entity_poly.entity_id
_entity_poly.type
_entity_poly.pdbx_seq_one_letter_code
_entity_poly.pdbx_strand_id
1 'polypeptide(L)'
;MSEYINFRVDGHVAELMLDRPDKLHALNVDMLNTLAEHVQDIDRNHEIRVLVITSTGDRSFCCGADIIEWSAMSPVEMWRTWIKPRPQNRVQRHLHHGRPQPGDGGAEPPHPERGQGVKVCRPSRACHVQRTPCQGAGPERKGSYGALRATARGGWLDRHGDRARRGLRPGCPGSVWVPVAPLVRHALDGSLPVCTRIDKPQAAASHLTTTMSQPKSSPVFSPRQHETAAALFERLFPADDGLPGAAEIGVMGYLENTLTGYAQEDAPAYRQGLDSLDQGAVDLTGLHFAACSDEQKDDLLKTLEAGELVGFRHPTGPDFMDMAIGHMREGVFSDPVHGGNRDKLGWKTIGHPGVWLSHSPEEMMSSEPVTKGGRFQSLEDLQGLEFTRPDGQLPVPPQFDPDAGLNPPDGEADVILIGLGMLNSVVAPLFAEAGLKVVALEAGPYLSRRDYLPDELQQAYYARAGLGPKFNSESPRWRRNEGEPTQPATYSLGRMVNGVGGSSYHYGTWLRRFHPHHFRLRSRIQENGWDHLLPDNSPAADWPISYEDLEPYYSQLEWDIGISGVSHLPRIPRSRDLPNPPMLPFRYGEVFRETAERMGLQPYPVPSGINTVPYRGRPATTYSGWICGFGTFDDSVWMPATECVPKALATGNLELKARCRALRILADDSGHACGVEYFAPDGQVHVQRGRCLILGTYLWENLRLLFLSNDDRHPGGLGNNREQLGRNVMTKNFAHVLAMFPDQVFNRHAGFAPQSLILDDFLYDDFDAEANGFLGGATISAEPNVNPLAISKEALPLDVPDWGPRYKEHIRNWQHQGVLRIQPETLPHTHNFVDLDPLYRDKSGLGLPVLRITYDMRENEHKLSQWMEDKCEEILLEMGGQNPWPGPRFTGVGSCHDLGGIRMGEDPAASVVDPNLEVHDTLGLFVFSGGVFPSCPGINPSLTMMAMCTRAAEDIIQRLTNNDIG
;
A
#
# COMPACT_ATOMS: atom_id res chain seq x y z
N MET A 1 23.82 -7.00 -39.49
CA MET A 1 22.92 -8.00 -40.13
C MET A 1 23.45 -9.37 -39.75
N SER A 2 22.87 -9.94 -38.71
CA SER A 2 23.17 -11.31 -38.25
C SER A 2 22.75 -12.32 -39.31
N GLU A 3 23.50 -13.41 -39.45
CA GLU A 3 23.09 -14.57 -40.28
C GLU A 3 21.96 -15.39 -39.61
N TYR A 4 21.67 -15.12 -38.33
CA TYR A 4 20.73 -15.88 -37.51
C TYR A 4 19.38 -15.17 -37.30
N ILE A 5 19.21 -13.95 -37.84
CA ILE A 5 17.94 -13.21 -37.76
C ILE A 5 17.58 -12.66 -39.12
N ASN A 6 16.42 -13.09 -39.62
CA ASN A 6 15.84 -12.54 -40.82
C ASN A 6 14.70 -11.58 -40.44
N PHE A 7 14.84 -10.31 -40.80
CA PHE A 7 13.86 -9.27 -40.54
C PHE A 7 13.22 -8.79 -41.85
N ARG A 8 11.89 -8.74 -41.90
CA ARG A 8 11.15 -8.17 -43.03
C ARG A 8 9.95 -7.38 -42.53
N VAL A 9 9.56 -6.36 -43.30
CA VAL A 9 8.33 -5.59 -43.06
C VAL A 9 7.46 -5.69 -44.30
N ASP A 10 6.20 -6.12 -44.11
CA ASP A 10 5.19 -6.16 -45.15
C ASP A 10 3.95 -5.39 -44.68
N GLY A 11 3.73 -4.21 -45.26
CA GLY A 11 2.71 -3.26 -44.84
C GLY A 11 2.82 -2.89 -43.35
N HIS A 12 1.79 -3.22 -42.58
CA HIS A 12 1.70 -2.94 -41.15
C HIS A 12 2.26 -4.08 -40.26
N VAL A 13 2.85 -5.12 -40.85
CA VAL A 13 3.36 -6.29 -40.12
C VAL A 13 4.88 -6.39 -40.27
N ALA A 14 5.58 -6.38 -39.15
CA ALA A 14 6.98 -6.75 -39.06
C ALA A 14 7.09 -8.25 -38.76
N GLU A 15 7.96 -8.96 -39.45
CA GLU A 15 8.28 -10.35 -39.14
C GLU A 15 9.78 -10.48 -38.84
N LEU A 16 10.07 -11.13 -37.72
CA LEU A 16 11.42 -11.42 -37.25
C LEU A 16 11.57 -12.92 -37.05
N MET A 17 12.39 -13.55 -37.89
CA MET A 17 12.59 -15.00 -37.89
C MET A 17 13.96 -15.35 -37.29
N LEU A 18 13.94 -16.18 -36.24
CA LEU A 18 15.14 -16.75 -35.62
C LEU A 18 15.64 -17.94 -36.44
N ASP A 19 16.84 -17.86 -36.99
CA ASP A 19 17.40 -18.84 -37.91
C ASP A 19 18.67 -19.49 -37.34
N ARG A 20 18.47 -20.31 -36.30
CA ARG A 20 19.56 -21.07 -35.63
C ARG A 20 19.09 -22.45 -35.16
N PRO A 21 18.55 -23.29 -36.06
CA PRO A 21 17.84 -24.52 -35.69
C PRO A 21 18.75 -25.56 -35.02
N ASP A 22 20.04 -25.61 -35.37
CA ASP A 22 21.03 -26.52 -34.77
C ASP A 22 21.27 -26.30 -33.26
N LYS A 23 20.83 -25.14 -32.75
CA LYS A 23 20.90 -24.76 -31.33
C LYS A 23 19.52 -24.48 -30.74
N LEU A 24 18.45 -25.00 -31.34
CA LEU A 24 17.06 -24.75 -30.90
C LEU A 24 16.77 -23.25 -30.74
N HIS A 25 17.29 -22.44 -31.65
CA HIS A 25 17.18 -20.98 -31.67
C HIS A 25 17.71 -20.28 -30.41
N ALA A 26 18.62 -20.92 -29.66
CA ALA A 26 19.28 -20.29 -28.51
C ALA A 26 19.93 -18.96 -28.93
N LEU A 27 19.60 -17.90 -28.19
CA LEU A 27 20.05 -16.55 -28.48
C LEU A 27 21.52 -16.39 -28.08
N ASN A 28 22.37 -16.10 -29.07
CA ASN A 28 23.74 -15.68 -28.82
C ASN A 28 23.86 -14.15 -28.82
N VAL A 29 25.08 -13.63 -28.61
CA VAL A 29 25.31 -12.19 -28.50
C VAL A 29 24.95 -11.45 -29.79
N ASP A 30 25.27 -12.03 -30.94
CA ASP A 30 24.96 -11.45 -32.25
C ASP A 30 23.44 -11.35 -32.49
N MET A 31 22.71 -12.42 -32.15
CA MET A 31 21.25 -12.44 -32.22
C MET A 31 20.61 -11.41 -31.29
N LEU A 32 21.10 -11.29 -30.06
CA LEU A 32 20.56 -10.31 -29.10
C LEU A 32 20.77 -8.87 -29.57
N ASN A 33 21.95 -8.54 -30.08
CA ASN A 33 22.22 -7.20 -30.60
C ASN A 33 21.34 -6.88 -31.82
N THR A 34 21.21 -7.83 -32.75
CA THR A 34 20.40 -7.65 -33.95
C THR A 34 18.90 -7.60 -33.64
N LEU A 35 18.42 -8.36 -32.64
CA LEU A 35 17.07 -8.24 -32.09
C LEU A 35 16.82 -6.83 -31.55
N ALA A 36 17.74 -6.32 -30.73
CA ALA A 36 17.62 -5.00 -30.13
C ALA A 36 17.58 -3.89 -31.19
N GLU A 37 18.40 -3.98 -32.24
CA GLU A 37 18.38 -3.05 -33.38
C GLU A 37 17.03 -3.07 -34.10
N HIS A 38 16.52 -4.24 -34.48
CA HIS A 38 15.25 -4.35 -35.21
C HIS A 38 14.04 -3.96 -34.36
N VAL A 39 14.05 -4.24 -33.06
CA VAL A 39 13.01 -3.76 -32.14
C VAL A 39 13.00 -2.24 -32.08
N GLN A 40 14.16 -1.58 -32.07
CA GLN A 40 14.23 -0.12 -32.13
C GLN A 40 13.76 0.44 -33.47
N ASP A 41 14.06 -0.23 -34.58
CA ASP A 41 13.58 0.18 -35.90
C ASP A 41 12.06 0.03 -36.03
N ILE A 42 11.48 -1.00 -35.42
CA ILE A 42 10.03 -1.20 -35.34
C ILE A 42 9.39 -0.11 -34.48
N ASP A 43 9.95 0.18 -33.30
CA ASP A 43 9.44 1.20 -32.38
C ASP A 43 9.42 2.61 -33.02
N ARG A 44 10.40 2.90 -33.88
CA ARG A 44 10.48 4.17 -34.63
C ARG A 44 9.54 4.24 -35.84
N ASN A 45 8.95 3.13 -36.28
CA ASN A 45 8.11 3.08 -37.47
C ASN A 45 6.63 2.94 -37.11
N HIS A 46 5.93 4.08 -37.01
CA HIS A 46 4.52 4.17 -36.63
C HIS A 46 3.53 3.50 -37.59
N GLU A 47 3.98 3.09 -38.79
CA GLU A 47 3.17 2.31 -39.72
C GLU A 47 3.10 0.82 -39.33
N ILE A 48 4.03 0.32 -38.51
CA ILE A 48 4.01 -1.07 -38.05
C ILE A 48 3.02 -1.21 -36.90
N ARG A 49 2.07 -2.14 -37.02
CA ARG A 49 1.00 -2.40 -36.06
C ARG A 49 1.12 -3.76 -35.37
N VAL A 50 1.86 -4.69 -35.97
CA VAL A 50 2.03 -6.07 -35.48
C VAL A 50 3.48 -6.51 -35.71
N LEU A 51 4.11 -7.10 -34.70
CA LEU A 51 5.36 -7.84 -34.83
C LEU A 51 5.07 -9.34 -34.68
N VAL A 52 5.47 -10.13 -35.67
CA VAL A 52 5.39 -11.59 -35.66
C VAL A 52 6.81 -12.14 -35.49
N ILE A 53 7.03 -12.93 -34.45
CA ILE A 53 8.32 -13.60 -34.23
C ILE A 53 8.17 -15.07 -34.63
N THR A 54 9.00 -15.52 -35.55
CA THR A 54 9.01 -16.88 -36.08
C THR A 54 10.38 -17.51 -35.91
N SER A 55 10.52 -18.79 -36.27
CA SER A 55 11.82 -19.47 -36.30
C SER A 55 11.88 -20.46 -37.46
N THR A 56 13.08 -20.81 -37.92
CA THR A 56 13.26 -21.80 -38.99
C THR A 56 13.09 -23.24 -38.47
N GLY A 57 12.41 -24.09 -39.25
CA GLY A 57 12.20 -25.51 -38.92
C GLY A 57 10.87 -25.84 -38.23
N ASP A 58 10.69 -27.12 -37.88
CA ASP A 58 9.39 -27.68 -37.45
C ASP A 58 9.03 -27.39 -35.98
N ARG A 59 9.90 -26.68 -35.24
CA ARG A 59 9.72 -26.35 -33.82
C ARG A 59 9.90 -24.85 -33.59
N SER A 60 8.81 -24.16 -33.30
CA SER A 60 8.81 -22.74 -32.90
C SER A 60 9.16 -22.59 -31.41
N PHE A 61 10.34 -23.05 -31.00
CA PHE A 61 10.79 -23.04 -29.61
C PHE A 61 12.18 -22.41 -29.52
N CYS A 62 12.33 -21.37 -28.70
CA CYS A 62 13.61 -20.77 -28.35
C CYS A 62 13.98 -21.19 -26.93
N CYS A 63 15.11 -21.88 -26.76
CA CYS A 63 15.57 -22.40 -25.46
C CYS A 63 16.32 -21.38 -24.59
N GLY A 64 16.05 -20.08 -24.76
CA GLY A 64 16.71 -19.01 -24.01
C GLY A 64 18.12 -18.72 -24.52
N ALA A 65 19.02 -18.39 -23.61
CA ALA A 65 20.41 -18.03 -23.89
C ALA A 65 21.27 -19.22 -24.38
N ASP A 66 22.25 -18.98 -25.26
CA ASP A 66 23.30 -19.97 -25.57
C ASP A 66 24.30 -20.08 -24.41
N ILE A 67 23.95 -20.88 -23.40
CA ILE A 67 24.73 -21.08 -22.18
C ILE A 67 26.15 -21.60 -22.48
N ILE A 68 26.33 -22.37 -23.56
CA ILE A 68 27.65 -22.92 -23.92
C ILE A 68 28.55 -21.78 -24.42
N GLU A 69 28.06 -20.96 -25.34
CA GLU A 69 28.79 -19.78 -25.82
C GLU A 69 29.11 -18.81 -24.67
N TRP A 70 28.21 -18.70 -23.69
CA TRP A 70 28.35 -17.74 -22.59
C TRP A 70 29.19 -18.25 -21.42
N SER A 71 29.22 -19.56 -21.19
CA SER A 71 30.08 -20.17 -20.16
C SER A 71 31.58 -19.94 -20.38
N ALA A 72 31.97 -19.52 -21.59
CA ALA A 72 33.32 -19.14 -21.94
C ALA A 72 33.69 -17.69 -21.54
N MET A 73 32.73 -16.88 -21.07
CA MET A 73 32.94 -15.49 -20.67
C MET A 73 33.14 -15.36 -19.16
N SER A 74 34.05 -14.50 -18.73
CA SER A 74 34.18 -14.13 -17.31
C SER A 74 32.95 -13.34 -16.83
N PRO A 75 32.65 -13.32 -15.51
CA PRO A 75 31.55 -12.52 -14.95
C PRO A 75 31.63 -11.02 -15.32
N VAL A 76 32.84 -10.48 -15.49
CA VAL A 76 33.07 -9.09 -15.92
C VAL A 76 32.74 -8.89 -17.40
N GLU A 77 33.03 -9.88 -18.25
CA GLU A 77 32.65 -9.86 -19.66
C GLU A 77 31.15 -10.04 -19.84
N MET A 78 30.52 -10.90 -19.04
CA MET A 78 29.05 -11.01 -18.97
C MET A 78 28.44 -9.65 -18.58
N TRP A 79 28.92 -9.01 -17.51
CA TRP A 79 28.42 -7.69 -17.09
C TRP A 79 28.61 -6.61 -18.16
N ARG A 80 29.78 -6.56 -18.82
CA ARG A 80 30.05 -5.59 -19.91
C ARG A 80 29.20 -5.82 -21.16
N THR A 81 28.74 -7.05 -21.39
CA THR A 81 27.98 -7.43 -22.59
C THR A 81 26.47 -7.36 -22.36
N TRP A 82 25.99 -7.64 -21.13
CA TRP A 82 24.57 -7.63 -20.77
C TRP A 82 24.07 -6.30 -20.18
N ILE A 83 24.90 -5.58 -19.41
CA ILE A 83 24.41 -4.53 -18.50
C ILE A 83 24.81 -3.12 -18.94
N LYS A 84 25.81 -2.96 -19.83
CA LYS A 84 26.30 -1.64 -20.26
C LYS A 84 26.15 -1.45 -21.78
N PRO A 85 25.33 -0.49 -22.27
CA PRO A 85 25.29 -0.19 -23.70
C PRO A 85 26.65 0.35 -24.16
N ARG A 86 27.20 -0.17 -25.26
CA ARG A 86 28.37 0.45 -25.93
C ARG A 86 27.89 1.64 -26.78
N PRO A 87 28.58 2.80 -26.74
CA PRO A 87 28.28 3.91 -27.62
C PRO A 87 28.99 3.72 -28.96
N GLN A 88 28.28 3.75 -30.10
CA GLN A 88 28.90 4.04 -31.39
C GLN A 88 27.93 4.64 -32.44
N ASN A 89 28.24 5.91 -32.76
CA ASN A 89 28.11 6.66 -34.01
C ASN A 89 26.77 7.26 -34.48
N ARG A 90 26.74 8.59 -34.31
CA ARG A 90 25.96 9.62 -35.02
C ARG A 90 25.96 9.43 -36.54
N VAL A 91 24.80 9.61 -37.16
CA VAL A 91 24.66 10.23 -38.49
C VAL A 91 23.68 11.40 -38.37
N GLN A 92 24.17 12.58 -38.73
CA GLN A 92 23.43 13.85 -38.79
C GLN A 92 22.22 13.73 -39.73
N ARG A 93 21.05 14.24 -39.33
CA ARG A 93 20.00 14.64 -40.28
C ARG A 93 19.76 16.14 -40.19
N HIS A 94 20.02 16.77 -41.33
CA HIS A 94 19.73 18.17 -41.61
C HIS A 94 18.24 18.47 -41.48
N LEU A 95 17.97 19.60 -40.83
CA LEU A 95 16.70 20.31 -40.85
C LEU A 95 16.47 20.90 -42.25
N HIS A 96 15.32 20.60 -42.85
CA HIS A 96 14.74 21.51 -43.85
C HIS A 96 13.43 22.08 -43.33
N HIS A 97 13.48 23.40 -43.14
CA HIS A 97 12.38 24.29 -42.85
C HIS A 97 11.33 24.28 -43.97
N GLY A 98 10.07 24.35 -43.57
CA GLY A 98 8.95 24.74 -44.43
C GLY A 98 7.78 25.23 -43.58
N ARG A 99 7.86 26.47 -43.09
CA ARG A 99 6.67 27.21 -42.61
C ARG A 99 5.76 27.52 -43.80
N PRO A 100 4.45 27.65 -43.57
CA PRO A 100 3.78 28.87 -44.02
C PRO A 100 3.23 29.67 -42.83
N GLN A 101 3.33 31.00 -42.96
CA GLN A 101 2.82 32.01 -42.05
C GLN A 101 1.44 32.55 -42.51
N PRO A 102 0.76 33.41 -41.71
CA PRO A 102 -0.70 33.43 -41.54
C PRO A 102 -1.42 34.48 -42.39
N GLY A 103 -2.77 34.41 -42.41
CA GLY A 103 -3.62 35.48 -42.92
C GLY A 103 -5.11 35.26 -42.68
N ASP A 104 -5.64 36.05 -41.74
CA ASP A 104 -6.94 36.75 -41.65
C ASP A 104 -8.29 36.06 -41.98
N GLY A 105 -9.21 36.20 -41.01
CA GLY A 105 -10.53 36.80 -41.28
C GLY A 105 -11.78 35.94 -41.07
N GLY A 106 -12.45 36.15 -39.92
CA GLY A 106 -13.87 36.49 -39.84
C GLY A 106 -14.99 35.45 -40.08
N ALA A 107 -15.85 35.35 -39.04
CA ALA A 107 -17.30 35.13 -39.05
C ALA A 107 -17.90 33.70 -39.17
N GLU A 108 -18.70 33.33 -38.15
CA GLU A 108 -19.80 32.34 -38.20
C GLU A 108 -21.10 32.99 -38.74
N PRO A 109 -22.24 32.26 -38.94
CA PRO A 109 -22.48 30.98 -39.63
C PRO A 109 -23.63 31.16 -40.70
N PRO A 110 -24.14 30.12 -41.41
CA PRO A 110 -25.28 29.33 -40.90
C PRO A 110 -25.41 27.87 -41.42
N HIS A 111 -26.21 27.04 -40.71
CA HIS A 111 -26.83 25.79 -41.21
C HIS A 111 -27.90 26.10 -42.30
N PRO A 112 -28.30 25.19 -43.25
CA PRO A 112 -28.85 23.85 -42.96
C PRO A 112 -28.70 22.70 -43.99
N GLU A 113 -29.02 21.48 -43.49
CA GLU A 113 -29.65 20.29 -44.10
C GLU A 113 -29.03 19.42 -45.24
N ARG A 114 -28.79 18.16 -44.82
CA ARG A 114 -29.08 16.83 -45.43
C ARG A 114 -28.37 16.36 -46.72
N GLY A 115 -27.60 15.29 -46.56
CA GLY A 115 -27.38 14.31 -47.62
C GLY A 115 -26.31 13.25 -47.36
N GLN A 116 -26.76 12.06 -46.93
CA GLN A 116 -26.16 10.74 -47.17
C GLN A 116 -24.84 10.33 -46.49
N GLY A 117 -24.92 9.22 -45.74
CA GLY A 117 -23.94 8.15 -45.85
C GLY A 117 -22.99 7.96 -44.66
N VAL A 118 -23.22 6.82 -43.98
CA VAL A 118 -22.23 5.89 -43.38
C VAL A 118 -22.32 5.75 -41.86
N LYS A 119 -22.89 4.61 -41.46
CA LYS A 119 -22.77 3.98 -40.14
C LYS A 119 -21.30 3.61 -39.90
N VAL A 120 -20.70 4.19 -38.86
CA VAL A 120 -19.45 3.65 -38.28
C VAL A 120 -19.85 2.70 -37.15
N CYS A 121 -19.95 1.41 -37.48
CA CYS A 121 -19.92 0.34 -36.47
C CYS A 121 -18.47 0.18 -35.99
N ARG A 122 -18.25 0.34 -34.68
CA ARG A 122 -17.02 -0.07 -34.00
C ARG A 122 -16.93 -1.61 -34.01
N PRO A 123 -15.81 -2.24 -34.40
CA PRO A 123 -15.58 -3.64 -34.09
C PRO A 123 -14.74 -3.78 -32.82
N SER A 124 -15.31 -4.57 -31.91
CA SER A 124 -14.69 -5.35 -30.84
C SER A 124 -13.31 -5.92 -31.18
N ARG A 125 -12.35 -5.83 -30.25
CA ARG A 125 -11.11 -6.61 -30.31
C ARG A 125 -11.32 -7.99 -29.67
N ALA A 126 -11.45 -9.00 -30.53
CA ALA A 126 -11.19 -10.40 -30.19
C ALA A 126 -9.95 -10.82 -30.98
N CYS A 127 -8.95 -11.39 -30.30
CA CYS A 127 -7.75 -11.92 -30.95
C CYS A 127 -7.95 -13.42 -31.19
N HIS A 128 -8.29 -13.80 -32.42
CA HIS A 128 -8.29 -15.20 -32.85
C HIS A 128 -7.11 -15.44 -33.80
N VAL A 129 -6.29 -16.42 -33.44
CA VAL A 129 -5.29 -17.05 -34.30
C VAL A 129 -6.03 -17.89 -35.33
N GLN A 130 -5.92 -17.56 -36.62
CA GLN A 130 -6.39 -18.42 -37.70
C GLN A 130 -5.30 -18.72 -38.71
N ARG A 131 -5.10 -20.03 -38.92
CA ARG A 131 -4.25 -20.65 -39.95
C ARG A 131 -4.90 -20.50 -41.32
N THR A 132 -4.08 -20.21 -42.32
CA THR A 132 -4.47 -20.03 -43.74
C THR A 132 -4.96 -21.34 -44.40
N PRO A 133 -6.01 -21.33 -45.23
CA PRO A 133 -6.54 -22.50 -45.93
C PRO A 133 -6.12 -22.59 -47.42
N CYS A 134 -5.98 -23.81 -47.94
CA CYS A 134 -5.91 -24.10 -49.39
C CYS A 134 -7.31 -24.39 -49.96
N GLN A 135 -7.55 -23.89 -51.18
CA GLN A 135 -8.84 -23.83 -51.89
C GLN A 135 -9.29 -25.15 -52.55
N GLY A 136 -10.61 -25.27 -52.74
CA GLY A 136 -11.23 -26.13 -53.76
C GLY A 136 -12.73 -26.46 -53.52
N ALA A 137 -13.64 -25.59 -53.99
CA ALA A 137 -15.10 -25.85 -54.10
C ALA A 137 -15.39 -26.90 -55.20
N GLY A 138 -16.48 -27.67 -55.28
CA GLY A 138 -17.78 -27.89 -54.61
C GLY A 138 -18.48 -29.03 -55.41
N PRO A 139 -19.83 -29.17 -55.50
CA PRO A 139 -20.92 -28.95 -54.55
C PRO A 139 -21.82 -30.22 -54.39
N GLU A 140 -22.72 -30.26 -53.39
CA GLU A 140 -24.14 -30.70 -53.49
C GLU A 140 -24.76 -31.25 -52.18
N ARG A 141 -25.97 -30.74 -51.90
CA ARG A 141 -27.19 -31.35 -51.28
C ARG A 141 -27.26 -31.79 -49.81
N LYS A 142 -28.20 -31.10 -49.12
CA LYS A 142 -29.35 -31.57 -48.30
C LYS A 142 -29.18 -32.76 -47.33
N GLY A 143 -29.53 -32.53 -46.06
CA GLY A 143 -30.29 -33.52 -45.25
C GLY A 143 -29.84 -33.74 -43.80
N SER A 144 -30.67 -33.26 -42.88
CA SER A 144 -30.95 -33.69 -41.49
C SER A 144 -30.38 -35.01 -40.91
N TYR A 145 -29.94 -34.92 -39.64
CA TYR A 145 -30.02 -35.85 -38.48
C TYR A 145 -29.65 -37.34 -38.62
N GLY A 146 -28.71 -37.81 -37.76
CA GLY A 146 -28.57 -39.24 -37.41
C GLY A 146 -27.16 -39.65 -36.94
N ALA A 147 -27.09 -40.32 -35.79
CA ALA A 147 -25.90 -40.75 -35.04
C ALA A 147 -25.04 -41.85 -35.70
N LEU A 148 -23.76 -41.98 -35.28
CA LEU A 148 -23.20 -43.20 -34.67
C LEU A 148 -21.68 -43.11 -34.35
N ARG A 149 -21.34 -43.76 -33.23
CA ARG A 149 -20.01 -44.05 -32.65
C ARG A 149 -19.20 -45.06 -33.49
N ALA A 150 -17.86 -44.98 -33.40
CA ALA A 150 -16.88 -46.10 -33.25
C ALA A 150 -15.45 -45.49 -33.22
N THR A 151 -14.69 -45.49 -32.12
CA THR A 151 -13.80 -46.52 -31.52
C THR A 151 -12.66 -47.07 -32.38
N ALA A 152 -11.42 -46.89 -31.90
CA ALA A 152 -10.29 -47.85 -31.92
C ALA A 152 -9.31 -47.40 -30.81
N ARG A 153 -9.23 -48.02 -29.62
CA ARG A 153 -8.51 -49.26 -29.24
C ARG A 153 -7.07 -49.38 -29.75
N GLY A 154 -6.15 -49.37 -28.79
CA GLY A 154 -4.85 -50.03 -28.83
C GLY A 154 -4.41 -50.27 -27.38
N GLY A 155 -4.78 -51.41 -26.81
CA GLY A 155 -4.30 -51.88 -25.51
C GLY A 155 -3.43 -53.13 -25.70
N TRP A 156 -2.49 -53.34 -24.79
CA TRP A 156 -2.02 -54.67 -24.40
C TRP A 156 -2.07 -54.76 -22.87
N LEU A 157 -2.72 -55.82 -22.41
CA LEU A 157 -3.16 -56.11 -21.04
C LEU A 157 -2.20 -57.10 -20.36
N ASP A 158 -2.01 -56.92 -19.04
CA ASP A 158 -2.07 -57.93 -17.94
C ASP A 158 -1.10 -59.16 -17.97
N ARG A 159 -0.63 -59.78 -16.89
CA ARG A 159 -0.96 -59.81 -15.44
C ARG A 159 0.13 -60.65 -14.69
N HIS A 160 0.11 -60.61 -13.35
CA HIS A 160 0.82 -61.45 -12.34
C HIS A 160 2.30 -61.08 -12.08
N GLY A 161 2.86 -61.08 -10.86
CA GLY A 161 2.44 -61.49 -9.53
C GLY A 161 3.71 -61.83 -8.72
N ASP A 162 3.79 -61.30 -7.49
CA ASP A 162 4.61 -61.77 -6.35
C ASP A 162 6.18 -61.74 -6.34
N ARG A 163 6.68 -61.14 -5.24
CA ARG A 163 7.87 -61.45 -4.42
C ARG A 163 9.31 -61.53 -5.00
N ALA A 164 10.13 -60.70 -4.34
CA ALA A 164 11.43 -61.01 -3.69
C ALA A 164 12.77 -60.93 -4.46
N ARG A 165 13.64 -60.06 -3.91
CA ARG A 165 15.08 -60.20 -3.62
C ARG A 165 16.13 -60.37 -4.75
N ARG A 166 17.07 -59.42 -4.69
CA ARG A 166 18.56 -59.52 -4.75
C ARG A 166 19.27 -59.86 -6.08
N GLY A 167 20.18 -58.94 -6.43
CA GLY A 167 21.50 -59.17 -7.05
C GLY A 167 21.47 -59.40 -8.57
N LEU A 168 22.38 -58.94 -9.42
CA LEU A 168 23.72 -58.36 -9.31
C LEU A 168 24.01 -57.60 -10.63
N ARG A 169 24.90 -56.60 -10.56
CA ARG A 169 25.53 -55.83 -11.66
C ARG A 169 26.47 -56.73 -12.53
N PRO A 170 27.29 -56.25 -13.53
CA PRO A 170 27.53 -54.88 -14.03
C PRO A 170 27.74 -54.70 -15.57
N GLY A 171 27.84 -53.44 -16.01
CA GLY A 171 28.46 -53.01 -17.27
C GLY A 171 28.37 -51.50 -17.54
N CYS A 172 29.39 -50.72 -17.12
CA CYS A 172 29.67 -49.29 -17.47
C CYS A 172 30.50 -49.19 -18.79
N PRO A 173 30.88 -48.00 -19.34
CA PRO A 173 30.79 -46.58 -18.88
C PRO A 173 30.18 -45.61 -19.95
N GLY A 174 29.92 -44.31 -19.79
CA GLY A 174 29.99 -43.33 -18.70
C GLY A 174 29.59 -41.93 -19.26
N SER A 175 28.94 -41.07 -18.46
CA SER A 175 29.07 -39.59 -18.46
C SER A 175 28.26 -39.00 -17.30
N VAL A 176 28.77 -37.87 -16.81
CA VAL A 176 28.69 -37.38 -15.43
C VAL A 176 27.61 -36.30 -15.27
N TRP A 177 26.85 -36.39 -14.18
CA TRP A 177 26.08 -35.31 -13.56
C TRP A 177 26.63 -35.11 -12.15
N VAL A 178 26.79 -33.86 -11.69
CA VAL A 178 27.15 -33.53 -10.31
C VAL A 178 26.02 -32.71 -9.66
N PRO A 179 25.41 -33.22 -8.58
CA PRO A 179 24.62 -32.47 -7.62
C PRO A 179 25.39 -32.33 -6.29
N VAL A 180 25.06 -31.35 -5.43
CA VAL A 180 25.34 -31.48 -3.99
C VAL A 180 24.27 -30.79 -3.13
N ALA A 181 23.68 -31.58 -2.23
CA ALA A 181 23.09 -31.19 -0.95
C ALA A 181 23.82 -31.99 0.17
N PRO A 182 23.66 -31.64 1.47
CA PRO A 182 24.63 -31.89 2.55
C PRO A 182 24.28 -33.05 3.51
N LEU A 183 25.24 -33.53 4.32
CA LEU A 183 25.14 -33.73 5.80
C LEU A 183 26.31 -34.53 6.45
N VAL A 184 26.45 -34.30 7.75
CA VAL A 184 27.49 -34.57 8.78
C VAL A 184 27.72 -36.05 9.21
N ARG A 185 28.96 -36.46 9.58
CA ARG A 185 29.40 -37.08 10.89
C ARG A 185 30.80 -37.77 10.90
N HIS A 186 31.66 -37.37 11.88
CA HIS A 186 32.56 -38.11 12.83
C HIS A 186 33.45 -39.31 12.35
N ALA A 187 34.70 -39.59 12.80
CA ALA A 187 35.48 -39.24 14.00
C ALA A 187 37.00 -39.63 13.91
N LEU A 188 37.81 -39.09 14.87
CA LEU A 188 39.12 -39.52 15.45
C LEU A 188 40.38 -39.39 14.56
N ASP A 189 41.50 -38.78 14.98
CA ASP A 189 42.28 -38.99 16.22
C ASP A 189 43.29 -37.83 16.48
N GLY A 190 43.69 -37.60 17.74
CA GLY A 190 45.00 -36.99 18.07
C GLY A 190 45.10 -35.59 18.71
N SER A 191 45.26 -35.56 20.03
CA SER A 191 46.05 -34.61 20.89
C SER A 191 45.50 -33.24 21.37
N LEU A 192 45.07 -33.28 22.66
CA LEU A 192 45.03 -32.32 23.80
C LEU A 192 45.88 -31.01 23.77
N PRO A 193 45.68 -30.01 24.68
CA PRO A 193 44.89 -30.03 25.94
C PRO A 193 43.96 -28.82 26.23
N VAL A 194 43.17 -29.05 27.28
CA VAL A 194 42.24 -28.20 28.06
C VAL A 194 42.87 -26.91 28.59
N CYS A 195 42.13 -25.78 28.58
CA CYS A 195 42.14 -24.80 29.67
C CYS A 195 40.87 -23.91 29.69
N THR A 196 40.61 -23.40 30.89
CA THR A 196 39.40 -22.86 31.52
C THR A 196 38.90 -21.48 31.04
N ARG A 197 37.62 -21.19 31.36
CA ARG A 197 36.98 -19.87 31.65
C ARG A 197 37.60 -18.63 31.00
N ILE A 198 36.82 -17.90 30.20
CA ILE A 198 37.11 -16.48 29.91
C ILE A 198 35.85 -15.64 30.18
N ASP A 199 36.05 -14.68 31.06
CA ASP A 199 35.15 -13.62 31.50
C ASP A 199 34.73 -12.67 30.36
N LYS A 200 33.63 -11.94 30.63
CA LYS A 200 33.11 -10.81 29.85
C LYS A 200 34.22 -9.90 29.28
N PRO A 201 34.12 -9.45 28.01
CA PRO A 201 34.79 -8.23 27.61
C PRO A 201 33.90 -7.03 27.99
N GLN A 202 34.32 -6.28 29.01
CA GLN A 202 34.09 -4.85 29.05
C GLN A 202 34.75 -4.24 27.79
N ALA A 203 33.96 -3.76 26.84
CA ALA A 203 34.47 -2.93 25.76
C ALA A 203 34.39 -1.47 26.23
N ALA A 204 35.57 -0.87 26.36
CA ALA A 204 35.79 0.49 26.78
C ALA A 204 35.14 1.50 25.85
N ALA A 205 34.57 2.55 26.44
CA ALA A 205 34.30 3.81 25.78
C ALA A 205 35.61 4.37 25.21
N SER A 206 35.74 4.38 23.88
CA SER A 206 36.71 5.22 23.19
C SER A 206 35.97 6.43 22.63
N HIS A 207 36.22 7.58 23.25
CA HIS A 207 35.94 8.89 22.66
C HIS A 207 36.65 8.99 21.30
N LEU A 208 35.88 8.94 20.22
CA LEU A 208 36.34 9.38 18.90
C LEU A 208 36.16 10.90 18.83
N THR A 209 37.18 11.64 19.25
CA THR A 209 37.43 12.98 18.72
C THR A 209 37.80 12.84 17.24
N THR A 210 36.82 13.03 16.37
CA THR A 210 37.02 13.05 14.91
C THR A 210 37.75 14.33 14.53
N THR A 211 39.06 14.22 14.32
CA THR A 211 39.82 15.19 13.52
C THR A 211 39.36 15.11 12.07
N MET A 212 39.10 16.27 11.45
CA MET A 212 38.63 16.39 10.06
C MET A 212 39.51 15.59 9.10
N SER A 213 39.02 14.45 8.62
CA SER A 213 39.59 13.74 7.49
C SER A 213 38.94 14.25 6.20
N GLN A 214 39.75 14.40 5.15
CA GLN A 214 39.37 14.64 3.75
C GLN A 214 38.12 13.84 3.31
N PRO A 215 37.34 14.32 2.31
CA PRO A 215 36.09 13.68 1.91
C PRO A 215 36.36 12.24 1.47
N LYS A 216 35.68 11.28 2.10
CA LYS A 216 35.57 9.94 1.52
C LYS A 216 34.91 10.09 0.15
N SER A 217 35.48 9.46 -0.89
CA SER A 217 34.87 9.43 -2.21
C SER A 217 33.42 8.93 -2.11
N SER A 218 32.46 9.69 -2.63
CA SER A 218 31.04 9.29 -2.64
C SER A 218 30.89 7.92 -3.32
N PRO A 219 30.20 6.95 -2.70
CA PRO A 219 29.97 5.64 -3.30
C PRO A 219 28.88 5.66 -4.40
N VAL A 220 28.06 6.73 -4.45
CA VAL A 220 26.90 6.83 -5.36
C VAL A 220 27.14 7.81 -6.51
N PHE A 221 27.80 8.93 -6.22
CA PHE A 221 27.94 10.07 -7.12
C PHE A 221 29.38 10.29 -7.56
N SER A 222 29.56 10.74 -8.80
CA SER A 222 30.81 11.37 -9.20
C SER A 222 31.02 12.70 -8.45
N PRO A 223 32.25 13.23 -8.34
CA PRO A 223 32.48 14.54 -7.71
C PRO A 223 31.59 15.65 -8.27
N ARG A 224 31.42 15.70 -9.60
CA ARG A 224 30.55 16.68 -10.27
C ARG A 224 29.08 16.50 -9.92
N GLN A 225 28.57 15.27 -9.94
CA GLN A 225 27.18 15.00 -9.52
C GLN A 225 26.95 15.37 -8.06
N HIS A 226 27.94 15.13 -7.18
CA HIS A 226 27.85 15.51 -5.77
C HIS A 226 27.79 17.04 -5.62
N GLU A 227 28.60 17.80 -6.36
CA GLU A 227 28.56 19.27 -6.38
C GLU A 227 27.21 19.79 -6.90
N THR A 228 26.70 19.23 -8.01
CA THR A 228 25.38 19.58 -8.55
C THR A 228 24.26 19.28 -7.55
N ALA A 229 24.29 18.11 -6.91
CA ALA A 229 23.29 17.74 -5.90
C ALA A 229 23.34 18.68 -4.70
N ALA A 230 24.53 18.96 -4.15
CA ALA A 230 24.68 19.87 -3.02
C ALA A 230 24.14 21.27 -3.33
N ALA A 231 24.42 21.80 -4.53
CA ALA A 231 23.88 23.07 -4.98
C ALA A 231 22.35 23.03 -5.16
N LEU A 232 21.80 21.92 -5.67
CA LEU A 232 20.35 21.73 -5.83
C LEU A 232 19.67 21.78 -4.46
N PHE A 233 20.10 20.94 -3.51
CA PHE A 233 19.48 20.89 -2.18
C PHE A 233 19.60 22.21 -1.41
N GLU A 234 20.71 22.94 -1.57
CA GLU A 234 20.86 24.28 -0.97
C GLU A 234 19.87 25.30 -1.57
N ARG A 235 19.44 25.15 -2.83
CA ARG A 235 18.36 25.98 -3.37
C ARG A 235 16.98 25.52 -2.93
N LEU A 236 16.77 24.21 -2.78
CA LEU A 236 15.50 23.67 -2.28
C LEU A 236 15.24 24.04 -0.81
N PHE A 237 16.28 24.16 0.01
CA PHE A 237 16.17 24.62 1.40
C PHE A 237 17.38 25.51 1.78
N PRO A 238 17.32 26.81 1.45
CA PRO A 238 18.47 27.70 1.57
C PRO A 238 18.74 28.14 3.00
N ALA A 239 20.00 28.48 3.29
CA ALA A 239 20.35 29.31 4.43
C ALA A 239 19.73 30.71 4.29
N ASP A 240 19.22 31.26 5.38
CA ASP A 240 18.63 32.60 5.51
C ASP A 240 18.92 33.14 6.92
N ASP A 241 18.74 34.44 7.19
CA ASP A 241 18.75 35.13 8.50
C ASP A 241 19.34 34.40 9.74
N GLY A 242 20.55 33.84 9.63
CA GLY A 242 21.21 33.07 10.70
C GLY A 242 20.67 31.66 10.96
N LEU A 243 19.75 31.15 10.13
CA LEU A 243 19.23 29.80 10.13
C LEU A 243 19.93 28.94 9.04
N PRO A 244 20.13 27.64 9.33
CA PRO A 244 20.93 26.75 8.48
C PRO A 244 20.19 26.39 7.18
N GLY A 245 20.96 26.15 6.11
CA GLY A 245 20.50 25.58 4.85
C GLY A 245 20.71 24.07 4.77
N ALA A 246 20.28 23.44 3.67
CA ALA A 246 20.39 22.00 3.45
C ALA A 246 21.82 21.46 3.62
N ALA A 247 22.82 22.23 3.19
CA ALA A 247 24.23 21.84 3.32
C ALA A 247 24.67 21.73 4.79
N GLU A 248 24.31 22.71 5.63
CA GLU A 248 24.65 22.70 7.06
C GLU A 248 23.84 21.65 7.83
N ILE A 249 22.59 21.44 7.44
CA ILE A 249 21.70 20.41 8.01
C ILE A 249 22.18 19.00 7.66
N GLY A 250 22.99 18.83 6.61
CA GLY A 250 23.60 17.54 6.25
C GLY A 250 22.76 16.68 5.31
N VAL A 251 21.90 17.29 4.48
CA VAL A 251 21.01 16.57 3.54
C VAL A 251 21.77 15.64 2.60
N MET A 252 23.00 16.00 2.19
CA MET A 252 23.83 15.12 1.35
C MET A 252 24.22 13.81 2.05
N GLY A 253 24.46 13.84 3.37
CA GLY A 253 24.76 12.62 4.14
C GLY A 253 23.55 11.67 4.18
N TYR A 254 22.36 12.25 4.40
CA TYR A 254 21.09 11.52 4.29
C TYR A 254 20.89 10.88 2.91
N LEU A 255 21.11 11.65 1.84
CA LEU A 255 20.89 11.19 0.48
C LEU A 255 21.80 10.02 0.12
N GLU A 256 23.09 10.08 0.46
CA GLU A 256 24.03 9.00 0.19
C GLU A 256 23.66 7.72 0.96
N ASN A 257 23.26 7.84 2.24
CA ASN A 257 22.75 6.71 3.02
C ASN A 257 21.49 6.10 2.42
N THR A 258 20.57 6.95 1.98
CA THR A 258 19.28 6.53 1.40
C THR A 258 19.47 5.81 0.07
N LEU A 259 20.32 6.34 -0.82
CA LEU A 259 20.60 5.76 -2.14
C LEU A 259 21.56 4.55 -2.11
N THR A 260 22.23 4.29 -0.98
CA THR A 260 22.97 3.03 -0.75
C THR A 260 22.14 1.98 0.00
N GLY A 261 21.03 2.38 0.60
CA GLY A 261 20.12 1.53 1.36
C GLY A 261 18.73 1.47 0.75
N TYR A 262 17.76 2.06 1.45
CA TYR A 262 16.32 1.92 1.18
C TYR A 262 15.92 2.26 -0.28
N ALA A 263 16.50 3.33 -0.84
CA ALA A 263 16.17 3.86 -2.17
C ALA A 263 17.26 3.55 -3.20
N GLN A 264 17.94 2.40 -3.07
CA GLN A 264 19.02 2.03 -4.00
C GLN A 264 18.53 1.95 -5.47
N GLU A 265 17.27 1.56 -5.69
CA GLU A 265 16.64 1.51 -7.02
C GLU A 265 16.57 2.90 -7.69
N ASP A 266 16.59 3.99 -6.91
CA ASP A 266 16.47 5.37 -7.43
C ASP A 266 17.83 5.98 -7.81
N ALA A 267 18.94 5.36 -7.41
CA ALA A 267 20.28 5.88 -7.66
C ALA A 267 20.59 6.11 -9.16
N PRO A 268 20.19 5.23 -10.11
CA PRO A 268 20.33 5.50 -11.54
C PRO A 268 19.55 6.73 -12.00
N ALA A 269 18.30 6.88 -11.55
CA ALA A 269 17.45 8.02 -11.90
C ALA A 269 18.04 9.33 -11.37
N TYR A 270 18.59 9.31 -10.14
CA TYR A 270 19.30 10.46 -9.56
C TYR A 270 20.53 10.87 -10.38
N ARG A 271 21.41 9.92 -10.72
CA ARG A 271 22.60 10.24 -11.52
C ARG A 271 22.23 10.86 -12.86
N GLN A 272 21.23 10.28 -13.54
CA GLN A 272 20.76 10.79 -14.82
C GLN A 272 20.13 12.18 -14.68
N GLY A 273 19.28 12.40 -13.67
CA GLY A 273 18.66 13.70 -13.42
C GLY A 273 19.68 14.80 -13.10
N LEU A 274 20.69 14.49 -12.28
CA LEU A 274 21.79 15.42 -11.97
C LEU A 274 22.64 15.76 -13.20
N ASP A 275 22.98 14.75 -14.02
CA ASP A 275 23.72 14.98 -15.26
C ASP A 275 22.92 15.84 -16.25
N SER A 276 21.61 15.60 -16.37
CA SER A 276 20.72 16.38 -17.22
C SER A 276 20.51 17.81 -16.72
N LEU A 277 20.37 18.02 -15.41
CA LEU A 277 20.27 19.35 -14.79
C LEU A 277 21.54 20.16 -15.05
N ASP A 278 22.71 19.55 -14.83
CA ASP A 278 23.99 20.22 -15.02
C ASP A 278 24.27 20.53 -16.50
N GLN A 279 23.92 19.62 -17.41
CA GLN A 279 24.02 19.88 -18.84
C GLN A 279 23.04 20.96 -19.29
N GLY A 280 21.80 20.96 -18.80
CA GLY A 280 20.81 21.99 -19.09
C GLY A 280 21.27 23.38 -18.62
N ALA A 281 21.93 23.46 -17.46
CA ALA A 281 22.56 24.68 -16.98
C ALA A 281 23.67 25.17 -17.92
N VAL A 282 24.54 24.27 -18.39
CA VAL A 282 25.61 24.60 -19.34
C VAL A 282 25.02 25.10 -20.66
N ASP A 283 23.98 24.45 -21.15
CA ASP A 283 23.36 24.79 -22.43
C ASP A 283 22.69 26.18 -22.40
N LEU A 284 22.08 26.55 -21.26
CA LEU A 284 21.35 27.82 -21.11
C LEU A 284 22.23 28.99 -20.64
N THR A 285 23.22 28.72 -19.79
CA THR A 285 24.00 29.78 -19.12
C THR A 285 25.49 29.76 -19.47
N GLY A 286 25.99 28.69 -20.08
CA GLY A 286 27.42 28.44 -20.29
C GLY A 286 28.18 28.00 -19.04
N LEU A 287 27.50 27.82 -17.90
CA LEU A 287 28.09 27.43 -16.62
C LEU A 287 27.49 26.10 -16.13
N HIS A 288 28.29 25.34 -15.38
CA HIS A 288 27.78 24.20 -14.60
C HIS A 288 26.79 24.70 -13.54
N PHE A 289 25.78 23.89 -13.21
CA PHE A 289 24.69 24.29 -12.31
C PHE A 289 25.22 24.78 -10.95
N ALA A 290 26.20 24.09 -10.38
CA ALA A 290 26.82 24.48 -9.12
C ALA A 290 27.53 25.85 -9.18
N ALA A 291 28.02 26.25 -10.35
CA ALA A 291 28.73 27.51 -10.59
C ALA A 291 27.83 28.68 -10.99
N CYS A 292 26.54 28.42 -11.29
CA CYS A 292 25.55 29.47 -11.55
C CYS A 292 25.32 30.35 -10.30
N SER A 293 24.87 31.59 -10.49
CA SER A 293 24.34 32.41 -9.39
C SER A 293 23.05 31.79 -8.84
N ASP A 294 22.65 32.18 -7.63
CA ASP A 294 21.42 31.63 -7.02
C ASP A 294 20.16 31.99 -7.83
N GLU A 295 20.10 33.19 -8.42
CA GLU A 295 19.03 33.60 -9.33
C GLU A 295 18.98 32.71 -10.59
N GLN A 296 20.14 32.43 -11.19
CA GLN A 296 20.24 31.52 -12.34
C GLN A 296 19.82 30.09 -11.96
N LYS A 297 20.21 29.60 -10.79
CA LYS A 297 19.79 28.28 -10.30
C LYS A 297 18.28 28.23 -10.11
N ASP A 298 17.68 29.24 -9.49
CA ASP A 298 16.23 29.28 -9.28
C ASP A 298 15.45 29.25 -10.58
N ASP A 299 15.89 30.01 -11.59
CA ASP A 299 15.23 30.01 -12.90
C ASP A 299 15.37 28.67 -13.63
N LEU A 300 16.54 28.03 -13.51
CA LEU A 300 16.75 26.67 -14.02
C LEU A 300 15.85 25.64 -13.31
N LEU A 301 15.67 25.75 -11.99
CA LEU A 301 14.80 24.86 -11.22
C LEU A 301 13.32 25.07 -11.56
N LYS A 302 12.87 26.32 -11.77
CA LYS A 302 11.52 26.59 -12.29
C LYS A 302 11.30 26.00 -13.68
N THR A 303 12.30 26.09 -14.55
CA THR A 303 12.25 25.49 -15.89
C THR A 303 12.23 23.95 -15.83
N LEU A 304 12.96 23.36 -14.88
CA LEU A 304 12.94 21.92 -14.60
C LEU A 304 11.56 21.46 -14.11
N GLU A 305 11.00 22.17 -13.13
CA GLU A 305 9.68 21.93 -12.54
C GLU A 305 8.55 22.08 -13.55
N ALA A 306 8.65 23.03 -14.49
CA ALA A 306 7.72 23.17 -15.61
C ALA A 306 7.86 22.06 -16.69
N GLY A 307 8.89 21.21 -16.60
CA GLY A 307 9.20 20.19 -17.61
C GLY A 307 9.75 20.76 -18.93
N GLU A 308 10.26 21.99 -18.89
CA GLU A 308 10.76 22.73 -20.06
C GLU A 308 12.28 22.57 -20.25
N LEU A 309 12.99 22.03 -19.24
CA LEU A 309 14.44 21.83 -19.31
C LEU A 309 14.79 20.64 -20.21
N VAL A 310 15.53 20.91 -21.29
CA VAL A 310 15.92 19.91 -22.28
C VAL A 310 16.86 18.87 -21.67
N GLY A 311 16.67 17.59 -22.03
CA GLY A 311 17.53 16.49 -21.60
C GLY A 311 16.90 15.54 -20.58
N PHE A 312 15.70 15.87 -20.08
CA PHE A 312 14.88 14.96 -19.27
C PHE A 312 13.98 14.12 -20.18
N ARG A 313 13.97 12.80 -19.97
CA ARG A 313 13.08 11.86 -20.66
C ARG A 313 12.43 10.92 -19.66
N HIS A 314 13.25 10.19 -18.91
CA HIS A 314 12.84 9.38 -17.75
C HIS A 314 13.99 9.38 -16.71
N PRO A 315 13.77 9.82 -15.46
CA PRO A 315 12.57 10.55 -15.01
C PRO A 315 12.34 11.81 -15.84
N THR A 316 11.10 12.31 -15.88
CA THR A 316 10.83 13.65 -16.43
C THR A 316 11.42 14.72 -15.50
N GLY A 317 11.49 15.97 -15.96
CA GLY A 317 11.94 17.08 -15.12
C GLY A 317 11.14 17.21 -13.81
N PRO A 318 9.80 17.24 -13.88
CA PRO A 318 8.92 17.24 -12.71
C PRO A 318 9.13 16.02 -11.81
N ASP A 319 9.18 14.80 -12.37
CA ASP A 319 9.39 13.58 -11.56
C ASP A 319 10.73 13.63 -10.79
N PHE A 320 11.78 14.17 -11.41
CA PHE A 320 13.08 14.34 -10.76
C PHE A 320 13.03 15.41 -9.66
N MET A 321 12.31 16.52 -9.90
CA MET A 321 12.11 17.58 -8.92
C MET A 321 11.33 17.07 -7.70
N ASP A 322 10.22 16.37 -7.90
CA ASP A 322 9.41 15.77 -6.84
C ASP A 322 10.23 14.81 -5.98
N MET A 323 11.04 13.95 -6.62
CA MET A 323 11.95 13.04 -5.95
C MET A 323 13.04 13.77 -5.14
N ALA A 324 13.57 14.88 -5.67
CA ALA A 324 14.54 15.72 -4.97
C ALA A 324 13.93 16.44 -3.77
N ILE A 325 12.74 17.02 -3.91
CA ILE A 325 12.01 17.68 -2.82
C ILE A 325 11.66 16.67 -1.72
N GLY A 326 11.21 15.46 -2.09
CA GLY A 326 10.94 14.38 -1.15
C GLY A 326 12.14 14.04 -0.28
N HIS A 327 13.29 13.76 -0.90
CA HIS A 327 14.53 13.47 -0.16
C HIS A 327 15.10 14.69 0.59
N MET A 328 14.87 15.91 0.10
CA MET A 328 15.20 17.14 0.83
C MET A 328 14.44 17.18 2.15
N ARG A 329 13.12 17.06 2.11
CA ARG A 329 12.26 17.10 3.30
C ARG A 329 12.64 16.01 4.30
N GLU A 330 12.86 14.79 3.82
CA GLU A 330 13.31 13.69 4.67
C GLU A 330 14.69 13.97 5.29
N GLY A 331 15.65 14.47 4.52
CA GLY A 331 16.99 14.80 5.01
C GLY A 331 17.03 15.99 5.97
N VAL A 332 16.05 16.90 5.90
CA VAL A 332 15.95 18.06 6.79
C VAL A 332 15.19 17.71 8.07
N PHE A 333 14.07 16.99 7.98
CA PHE A 333 13.11 16.87 9.08
C PHE A 333 13.01 15.48 9.73
N SER A 334 13.66 14.44 9.18
CA SER A 334 13.70 13.14 9.86
C SER A 334 14.67 13.15 11.05
N ASP A 335 14.63 12.11 11.87
CA ASP A 335 15.58 11.97 12.98
C ASP A 335 17.05 11.93 12.49
N PRO A 336 18.00 12.53 13.22
CA PRO A 336 19.41 12.56 12.82
C PRO A 336 20.07 11.19 12.60
N VAL A 337 19.49 10.10 13.13
CA VAL A 337 19.97 8.73 12.92
C VAL A 337 20.06 8.35 11.44
N HIS A 338 19.30 9.02 10.56
CA HIS A 338 19.29 8.79 9.12
C HIS A 338 20.43 9.48 8.35
N GLY A 339 21.25 10.29 9.04
CA GLY A 339 22.40 10.99 8.45
C GLY A 339 22.12 12.40 7.92
N GLY A 340 20.88 12.86 8.03
CA GLY A 340 20.46 14.25 7.83
C GLY A 340 20.18 14.93 9.17
N ASN A 341 19.47 16.06 9.15
CA ASN A 341 19.05 16.82 10.34
C ASN A 341 20.14 16.95 11.43
N ARG A 342 21.40 17.13 11.02
CA ARG A 342 22.57 17.13 11.90
C ARG A 342 22.36 18.13 13.03
N ASP A 343 22.72 17.73 14.25
CA ASP A 343 22.53 18.53 15.47
C ASP A 343 21.09 19.03 15.68
N LYS A 344 20.11 18.36 15.06
CA LYS A 344 18.67 18.66 15.09
C LYS A 344 18.37 20.03 14.47
N LEU A 345 19.20 20.48 13.53
CA LEU A 345 19.12 21.83 12.94
C LEU A 345 17.83 22.10 12.16
N GLY A 346 17.28 21.10 11.46
CA GLY A 346 15.98 21.23 10.80
C GLY A 346 14.85 21.43 11.82
N TRP A 347 14.85 20.65 12.90
CA TRP A 347 13.87 20.80 13.99
C TRP A 347 13.99 22.14 14.72
N LYS A 348 15.22 22.60 14.97
CA LYS A 348 15.50 23.93 15.54
C LYS A 348 14.98 25.05 14.63
N THR A 349 15.13 24.90 13.32
CA THR A 349 14.66 25.88 12.33
C THR A 349 13.16 26.12 12.43
N ILE A 350 12.37 25.07 12.65
CA ILE A 350 10.91 25.17 12.81
C ILE A 350 10.46 25.22 14.28
N GLY A 351 11.39 25.18 15.25
CA GLY A 351 11.06 25.19 16.68
C GLY A 351 10.32 23.95 17.18
N HIS A 352 10.43 22.79 16.51
CA HIS A 352 9.82 21.54 16.97
C HIS A 352 10.74 20.84 17.99
N PRO A 353 10.27 20.47 19.19
CA PRO A 353 11.14 19.98 20.28
C PRO A 353 11.68 18.56 20.06
N GLY A 354 11.23 17.88 19.02
CA GLY A 354 11.68 16.54 18.62
C GLY A 354 10.82 15.44 19.26
N VAL A 355 11.45 14.32 19.60
CA VAL A 355 10.79 13.10 20.07
C VAL A 355 10.58 13.14 21.59
N TRP A 356 9.39 13.55 22.02
CA TRP A 356 8.98 13.55 23.43
C TRP A 356 7.88 12.52 23.69
N LEU A 357 8.09 11.67 24.68
CA LEU A 357 7.20 10.53 24.98
C LEU A 357 6.10 10.86 26.00
N SER A 358 5.94 12.13 26.38
CA SER A 358 4.85 12.54 27.26
C SER A 358 4.60 14.05 27.21
N HIS A 359 3.35 14.43 27.45
CA HIS A 359 2.92 15.82 27.61
C HIS A 359 2.02 15.97 28.82
N SER A 360 2.21 17.08 29.55
CA SER A 360 1.35 17.47 30.65
C SER A 360 0.07 18.17 30.16
N PRO A 361 -1.02 18.17 30.95
CA PRO A 361 -2.23 18.94 30.62
C PRO A 361 -1.94 20.43 30.37
N GLU A 362 -1.00 21.01 31.15
CA GLU A 362 -0.61 22.41 31.01
C GLU A 362 0.08 22.68 29.67
N GLU A 363 0.94 21.77 29.21
CA GLU A 363 1.59 21.87 27.90
C GLU A 363 0.56 21.79 26.76
N MET A 364 -0.39 20.86 26.84
CA MET A 364 -1.45 20.70 25.82
C MET A 364 -2.39 21.91 25.73
N MET A 365 -2.53 22.68 26.81
CA MET A 365 -3.37 23.88 26.89
C MET A 365 -2.61 25.20 26.71
N SER A 366 -1.28 25.16 26.63
CA SER A 366 -0.43 26.35 26.59
C SER A 366 -0.74 27.25 25.40
N SER A 367 -0.87 28.55 25.65
CA SER A 367 -0.96 29.61 24.63
C SER A 367 0.39 30.05 24.08
N GLU A 368 1.48 29.60 24.70
CA GLU A 368 2.86 29.85 24.28
C GLU A 368 3.45 28.56 23.68
N PRO A 369 4.46 28.65 22.78
CA PRO A 369 5.13 27.48 22.24
C PRO A 369 5.73 26.60 23.34
N VAL A 370 5.39 25.30 23.33
CA VAL A 370 5.98 24.30 24.22
C VAL A 370 7.39 23.98 23.72
N THR A 371 8.39 24.57 24.38
CA THR A 371 9.80 24.45 23.99
C THR A 371 10.57 23.37 24.75
N LYS A 372 9.92 22.69 25.72
CA LYS A 372 10.57 21.71 26.61
C LYS A 372 11.86 22.25 27.26
N GLY A 373 11.83 23.53 27.65
CA GLY A 373 12.99 24.24 28.21
C GLY A 373 14.12 24.50 27.20
N GLY A 374 13.80 24.58 25.91
CA GLY A 374 14.76 24.76 24.82
C GLY A 374 15.55 23.49 24.45
N ARG A 375 15.15 22.33 24.96
CA ARG A 375 15.80 21.05 24.68
C ARG A 375 15.17 20.36 23.48
N PHE A 376 16.03 19.89 22.58
CA PHE A 376 15.65 19.10 21.41
C PHE A 376 16.06 17.64 21.62
N GLN A 377 15.12 16.72 21.45
CA GLN A 377 15.30 15.30 21.73
C GLN A 377 15.21 14.47 20.44
N SER A 378 16.23 13.69 20.10
CA SER A 378 16.25 12.69 19.01
C SER A 378 16.17 11.27 19.57
N LEU A 379 16.03 10.27 18.69
CA LEU A 379 16.10 8.85 19.03
C LEU A 379 17.40 8.48 19.73
N GLU A 380 18.52 9.12 19.37
CA GLU A 380 19.81 8.93 20.05
C GLU A 380 19.76 9.34 21.52
N ASP A 381 19.09 10.44 21.86
CA ASP A 381 18.94 10.87 23.26
C ASP A 381 17.99 9.98 24.06
N LEU A 382 17.20 9.13 23.38
CA LEU A 382 16.35 8.12 24.01
C LEU A 382 17.11 6.81 24.26
N GLN A 383 18.37 6.67 23.80
CA GLN A 383 19.18 5.47 24.04
C GLN A 383 19.42 5.29 25.56
N GLY A 384 18.64 4.40 26.17
CA GLY A 384 18.65 4.16 27.63
C GLY A 384 17.29 4.34 28.30
N LEU A 385 16.32 4.96 27.63
CA LEU A 385 14.91 4.71 27.95
C LEU A 385 14.63 3.28 27.53
N GLU A 386 14.39 2.43 28.52
CA GLU A 386 13.95 1.08 28.31
C GLU A 386 12.62 1.13 27.52
N PHE A 387 12.70 0.98 26.20
CA PHE A 387 11.59 0.47 25.37
C PHE A 387 11.23 -0.98 25.77
N THR A 388 11.91 -1.53 26.78
CA THR A 388 11.56 -2.71 27.56
C THR A 388 10.67 -2.31 28.74
N ARG A 389 9.70 -3.16 29.11
CA ARG A 389 8.96 -2.98 30.36
C ARG A 389 9.94 -3.03 31.56
N PRO A 390 9.61 -2.44 32.73
CA PRO A 390 10.42 -2.55 33.96
C PRO A 390 10.66 -4.00 34.45
N ASP A 391 9.95 -4.98 33.90
CA ASP A 391 10.13 -6.42 34.14
C ASP A 391 11.00 -7.13 33.07
N GLY A 392 11.48 -6.42 32.06
CA GLY A 392 12.35 -6.93 31.00
C GLY A 392 11.67 -7.84 29.97
N GLN A 393 10.33 -8.02 29.97
CA GLN A 393 9.63 -8.84 28.99
C GLN A 393 9.12 -7.98 27.79
N LEU A 394 9.32 -8.45 26.56
CA LEU A 394 8.58 -7.98 25.38
C LEU A 394 7.32 -8.84 25.20
N PRO A 395 6.21 -8.36 24.62
CA PRO A 395 4.91 -9.04 24.59
C PRO A 395 4.84 -10.07 23.46
N VAL A 396 5.95 -10.72 23.13
CA VAL A 396 5.86 -12.01 22.45
C VAL A 396 5.47 -13.00 23.54
N PRO A 397 4.27 -13.59 23.49
CA PRO A 397 3.82 -14.47 24.55
C PRO A 397 4.83 -15.60 24.71
N PRO A 398 5.18 -16.03 25.93
CA PRO A 398 6.11 -17.14 26.11
C PRO A 398 5.62 -18.45 25.44
N GLN A 399 4.33 -18.52 25.13
CA GLN A 399 3.70 -19.61 24.38
C GLN A 399 3.89 -19.51 22.87
N PHE A 400 4.30 -18.36 22.33
CA PHE A 400 4.58 -18.20 20.91
C PHE A 400 5.89 -18.91 20.56
N ASP A 401 5.80 -19.86 19.64
CA ASP A 401 6.94 -20.51 19.03
C ASP A 401 7.33 -19.76 17.75
N PRO A 402 8.47 -19.04 17.72
CA PRO A 402 8.92 -18.32 16.51
C PRO A 402 9.27 -19.26 15.35
N ASP A 403 9.53 -20.54 15.63
CA ASP A 403 9.91 -21.55 14.64
C ASP A 403 8.70 -22.38 14.18
N ALA A 404 7.49 -22.14 14.69
CA ALA A 404 6.28 -22.88 14.31
C ALA A 404 5.99 -22.84 12.79
N GLY A 405 6.40 -21.75 12.11
CA GLY A 405 6.29 -21.61 10.67
C GLY A 405 7.25 -22.51 9.86
N LEU A 406 8.34 -23.00 10.47
CA LEU A 406 9.26 -23.97 9.87
C LEU A 406 8.75 -25.40 9.97
N ASN A 407 7.81 -25.66 10.88
CA ASN A 407 7.25 -26.98 11.08
C ASN A 407 6.17 -27.26 10.02
N PRO A 408 6.20 -28.44 9.36
CA PRO A 408 5.15 -28.82 8.43
C PRO A 408 3.79 -28.91 9.14
N PRO A 409 2.67 -28.79 8.41
CA PRO A 409 1.33 -28.94 8.96
C PRO A 409 1.15 -30.25 9.74
N ASP A 410 0.67 -30.16 10.98
CA ASP A 410 0.37 -31.34 11.81
C ASP A 410 -1.14 -31.66 11.77
N GLY A 411 -1.56 -32.33 10.70
CA GLY A 411 -2.93 -32.79 10.51
C GLY A 411 -3.95 -31.68 10.21
N GLU A 412 -5.22 -32.05 10.27
CA GLU A 412 -6.35 -31.17 9.98
C GLU A 412 -6.62 -30.22 11.17
N ALA A 413 -7.05 -29.00 10.87
CA ALA A 413 -7.50 -28.00 11.84
C ALA A 413 -9.03 -27.86 11.79
N ASP A 414 -9.65 -27.52 12.92
CA ASP A 414 -11.08 -27.16 12.91
C ASP A 414 -11.28 -25.81 12.23
N VAL A 415 -10.40 -24.85 12.54
CA VAL A 415 -10.42 -23.49 11.97
C VAL A 415 -9.03 -23.08 11.50
N ILE A 416 -8.95 -22.56 10.28
CA ILE A 416 -7.76 -21.91 9.74
C ILE A 416 -8.03 -20.41 9.63
N LEU A 417 -7.25 -19.60 10.35
CA LEU A 417 -7.25 -18.14 10.25
C LEU A 417 -6.18 -17.71 9.25
N ILE A 418 -6.58 -17.14 8.11
CA ILE A 418 -5.67 -16.66 7.06
C ILE A 418 -5.49 -15.15 7.23
N GLY A 419 -4.27 -14.76 7.60
CA GLY A 419 -3.95 -13.43 8.12
C GLY A 419 -4.37 -13.31 9.58
N LEU A 420 -3.45 -12.89 10.44
CA LEU A 420 -3.74 -12.64 11.85
C LEU A 420 -3.75 -11.13 12.10
N GLY A 421 -4.44 -10.38 11.24
CA GLY A 421 -4.70 -8.95 11.40
C GLY A 421 -5.68 -8.64 12.53
N MET A 422 -6.21 -7.41 12.55
CA MET A 422 -7.12 -6.96 13.61
C MET A 422 -8.31 -7.91 13.84
N LEU A 423 -9.02 -8.28 12.76
CA LEU A 423 -10.29 -9.00 12.85
C LEU A 423 -10.09 -10.45 13.31
N ASN A 424 -9.21 -11.20 12.65
CA ASN A 424 -8.88 -12.57 13.05
C ASN A 424 -8.24 -12.65 14.44
N SER A 425 -7.43 -11.66 14.83
CA SER A 425 -6.85 -11.62 16.17
C SER A 425 -7.90 -11.45 17.26
N VAL A 426 -8.95 -10.67 17.02
CA VAL A 426 -10.04 -10.44 17.99
C VAL A 426 -10.84 -11.70 18.25
N VAL A 427 -11.13 -12.49 17.21
CA VAL A 427 -11.95 -13.70 17.32
C VAL A 427 -11.15 -14.96 17.67
N ALA A 428 -9.83 -14.97 17.47
CA ALA A 428 -9.00 -16.15 17.74
C ALA A 428 -9.19 -16.73 19.15
N PRO A 429 -9.30 -15.92 20.24
CA PRO A 429 -9.62 -16.44 21.56
C PRO A 429 -10.94 -17.19 21.61
N LEU A 430 -11.99 -16.75 20.89
CA LEU A 430 -13.31 -17.37 20.95
C LEU A 430 -13.25 -18.83 20.46
N PHE A 431 -12.59 -19.05 19.32
CA PHE A 431 -12.40 -20.40 18.77
C PHE A 431 -11.52 -21.26 19.69
N ALA A 432 -10.40 -20.70 20.16
CA ALA A 432 -9.44 -21.42 20.98
C ALA A 432 -10.00 -21.79 22.37
N GLU A 433 -10.77 -20.90 22.99
CA GLU A 433 -11.44 -21.13 24.29
C GLU A 433 -12.62 -22.10 24.17
N ALA A 434 -13.25 -22.19 22.99
CA ALA A 434 -14.24 -23.22 22.68
C ALA A 434 -13.63 -24.63 22.55
N GLY A 435 -12.30 -24.77 22.63
CA GLY A 435 -11.61 -26.06 22.54
C GLY A 435 -11.34 -26.54 21.12
N LEU A 436 -11.54 -25.69 20.11
CA LEU A 436 -11.29 -26.00 18.70
C LEU A 436 -9.79 -25.93 18.40
N LYS A 437 -9.30 -26.80 17.52
CA LYS A 437 -7.92 -26.71 17.02
C LYS A 437 -7.81 -25.62 15.96
N VAL A 438 -7.13 -24.53 16.30
CA VAL A 438 -6.98 -23.35 15.44
C VAL A 438 -5.56 -23.26 14.90
N VAL A 439 -5.43 -23.08 13.59
CA VAL A 439 -4.15 -22.73 12.95
C VAL A 439 -4.24 -21.32 12.36
N ALA A 440 -3.36 -20.42 12.74
CA ALA A 440 -3.28 -19.08 12.17
C ALA A 440 -2.03 -18.93 11.30
N LEU A 441 -2.21 -18.50 10.04
CA LEU A 441 -1.12 -18.19 9.11
C LEU A 441 -0.98 -16.67 8.99
N GLU A 442 0.18 -16.12 9.34
CA GLU A 442 0.48 -14.69 9.20
C GLU A 442 1.73 -14.49 8.34
N ALA A 443 1.63 -13.64 7.31
CA ALA A 443 2.71 -13.43 6.36
C ALA A 443 3.88 -12.62 6.96
N GLY A 444 3.61 -11.78 7.95
CA GLY A 444 4.62 -11.02 8.69
C GLY A 444 5.09 -11.68 9.99
N PRO A 445 6.00 -11.03 10.71
CA PRO A 445 6.46 -11.47 12.02
C PRO A 445 5.48 -11.11 13.15
N TYR A 446 5.76 -11.62 14.35
CA TYR A 446 5.26 -11.03 15.60
C TYR A 446 6.19 -9.89 16.00
N LEU A 447 5.69 -8.65 15.99
CA LEU A 447 6.48 -7.47 16.32
C LEU A 447 6.61 -7.26 17.83
N SER A 448 7.66 -6.55 18.23
CA SER A 448 7.96 -6.22 19.62
C SER A 448 8.10 -4.70 19.80
N ARG A 449 8.17 -4.21 21.04
CA ARG A 449 8.41 -2.78 21.31
C ARG A 449 9.69 -2.22 20.69
N ARG A 450 10.70 -3.07 20.39
CA ARG A 450 11.91 -2.62 19.66
C ARG A 450 11.61 -2.23 18.22
N ASP A 451 10.51 -2.71 17.68
CA ASP A 451 10.03 -2.39 16.33
C ASP A 451 9.13 -1.13 16.33
N TYR A 452 8.74 -0.61 17.52
CA TYR A 452 7.83 0.54 17.69
C TYR A 452 8.56 1.84 18.04
N LEU A 453 9.77 2.02 17.51
CA LEU A 453 10.49 3.27 17.73
C LEU A 453 9.68 4.45 17.17
N PRO A 454 9.68 5.60 17.85
CA PRO A 454 9.11 6.85 17.34
C PRO A 454 9.99 7.45 16.22
N ASP A 455 10.29 6.63 15.21
CA ASP A 455 11.02 7.00 14.00
C ASP A 455 10.01 7.32 12.90
N GLU A 456 9.71 8.60 12.73
CA GLU A 456 8.72 9.08 11.77
C GLU A 456 8.99 8.56 10.35
N LEU A 457 10.25 8.56 9.92
CA LEU A 457 10.60 8.22 8.54
C LEU A 457 10.37 6.73 8.26
N GLN A 458 10.79 5.86 9.19
CA GLN A 458 10.66 4.42 9.01
C GLN A 458 9.25 3.92 9.33
N GLN A 459 8.65 4.39 10.42
CA GLN A 459 7.46 3.74 10.97
C GLN A 459 6.15 4.41 10.56
N ALA A 460 6.16 5.73 10.32
CA ALA A 460 4.93 6.42 9.98
C ALA A 460 4.39 5.94 8.62
N TYR A 461 3.07 5.75 8.58
CA TYR A 461 2.38 5.18 7.43
C TYR A 461 2.45 6.06 6.16
N TYR A 462 2.67 7.37 6.33
CA TYR A 462 2.77 8.38 5.26
C TYR A 462 4.22 8.63 4.81
N ALA A 463 5.18 7.94 5.40
CA ALA A 463 6.59 7.99 5.03
C ALA A 463 6.99 6.70 4.30
N ARG A 464 7.99 5.97 4.78
CA ARG A 464 8.46 4.73 4.13
C ARG A 464 7.58 3.52 4.42
N ALA A 465 6.78 3.58 5.49
CA ALA A 465 5.96 2.46 5.97
C ALA A 465 6.75 1.14 6.08
N GLY A 466 7.85 1.17 6.84
CA GLY A 466 8.78 0.07 7.04
C GLY A 466 8.17 -1.18 7.69
N LEU A 467 6.98 -1.07 8.29
CA LEU A 467 6.19 -2.20 8.79
C LEU A 467 5.47 -2.99 7.68
N GLY A 468 5.50 -2.51 6.43
CA GLY A 468 4.78 -3.11 5.30
C GLY A 468 5.67 -3.62 4.15
N PRO A 469 6.81 -4.32 4.36
CA PRO A 469 7.73 -4.66 3.28
C PRO A 469 7.11 -5.61 2.23
N LYS A 470 6.27 -6.58 2.67
CA LYS A 470 5.53 -7.45 1.75
C LYS A 470 4.58 -6.62 0.90
N PHE A 471 3.78 -5.77 1.55
CA PHE A 471 2.85 -4.89 0.85
C PHE A 471 3.56 -3.99 -0.17
N ASN A 472 4.67 -3.35 0.22
CA ASN A 472 5.46 -2.52 -0.68
C ASN A 472 5.92 -3.30 -1.93
N SER A 473 6.27 -4.59 -1.80
CA SER A 473 6.66 -5.46 -2.92
C SER A 473 5.51 -5.92 -3.82
N GLU A 474 4.26 -5.73 -3.38
CA GLU A 474 3.03 -6.24 -4.00
C GLU A 474 2.02 -5.14 -4.32
N SER A 475 2.49 -3.89 -4.28
CA SER A 475 1.65 -2.69 -4.35
C SER A 475 0.70 -2.72 -5.56
N PRO A 476 -0.61 -2.54 -5.34
CA PRO A 476 -1.60 -2.40 -6.39
C PRO A 476 -1.26 -1.33 -7.43
N ARG A 477 -1.85 -1.50 -8.61
CA ARG A 477 -1.90 -0.52 -9.69
C ARG A 477 -3.26 0.17 -9.69
N TRP A 478 -3.32 1.40 -10.16
CA TRP A 478 -4.54 2.21 -10.19
C TRP A 478 -4.76 2.88 -11.55
N ARG A 479 -6.01 3.05 -11.95
CA ARG A 479 -6.50 3.89 -13.05
C ARG A 479 -7.89 4.46 -12.72
N ARG A 480 -8.27 5.60 -13.30
CA ARG A 480 -9.61 6.18 -13.06
C ARG A 480 -10.73 5.44 -13.78
N ASN A 481 -10.43 4.95 -14.97
CA ASN A 481 -11.37 4.22 -15.81
C ASN A 481 -10.64 3.19 -16.67
N GLU A 482 -11.41 2.28 -17.29
CA GLU A 482 -10.85 1.17 -18.05
C GLU A 482 -10.02 1.56 -19.28
N GLY A 483 -10.26 2.76 -19.82
CA GLY A 483 -9.55 3.28 -21.00
C GLY A 483 -8.19 3.90 -20.70
N GLU A 484 -7.84 4.10 -19.42
CA GLU A 484 -6.58 4.68 -19.00
C GLU A 484 -5.51 3.62 -18.69
N PRO A 485 -4.22 3.91 -18.95
CA PRO A 485 -3.13 3.08 -18.48
C PRO A 485 -3.09 3.08 -16.94
N THR A 486 -2.60 1.99 -16.37
CA THR A 486 -2.44 1.92 -14.92
C THR A 486 -1.15 2.62 -14.48
N GLN A 487 -1.19 3.24 -13.30
CA GLN A 487 -0.04 3.81 -12.59
C GLN A 487 0.09 3.14 -11.21
N PRO A 488 1.18 3.34 -10.46
CA PRO A 488 1.25 2.91 -9.07
C PRO A 488 0.09 3.50 -8.26
N ALA A 489 -0.56 2.69 -7.42
CA ALA A 489 -1.58 3.21 -6.51
C ALA A 489 -0.93 4.12 -5.45
N THR A 490 -1.61 5.20 -5.11
CA THR A 490 -1.21 6.16 -4.08
C THR A 490 -2.11 6.00 -2.86
N TYR A 491 -1.56 6.20 -1.67
CA TYR A 491 -2.26 5.94 -0.42
C TYR A 491 -2.43 7.24 0.37
N SER A 492 -3.68 7.67 0.55
CA SER A 492 -4.01 8.92 1.27
C SER A 492 -3.89 8.75 2.78
N LEU A 493 -4.18 7.55 3.29
CA LEU A 493 -3.95 7.15 4.68
C LEU A 493 -3.31 5.77 4.72
N GLY A 494 -1.99 5.74 4.59
CA GLY A 494 -1.16 4.63 5.06
C GLY A 494 -1.18 3.35 4.23
N ARG A 495 -0.04 2.66 4.31
CA ARG A 495 0.22 1.37 3.67
C ARG A 495 -0.04 0.24 4.66
N MET A 496 -0.37 -0.97 4.21
CA MET A 496 -0.69 -2.06 5.14
C MET A 496 0.52 -2.57 5.91
N VAL A 497 0.32 -2.91 7.19
CA VAL A 497 1.34 -3.58 8.01
C VAL A 497 1.30 -5.08 7.77
N ASN A 498 2.47 -5.70 7.64
CA ASN A 498 2.63 -7.13 7.57
C ASN A 498 3.15 -7.64 8.93
N GLY A 499 2.29 -8.26 9.72
CA GLY A 499 2.63 -8.79 11.03
C GLY A 499 1.40 -9.15 11.86
N VAL A 500 1.60 -9.91 12.92
CA VAL A 500 0.55 -10.32 13.86
C VAL A 500 -0.11 -9.09 14.45
N GLY A 501 -1.42 -8.89 14.28
CA GLY A 501 -2.16 -7.67 14.62
C GLY A 501 -2.46 -6.77 13.41
N GLY A 502 -1.71 -6.90 12.32
CA GLY A 502 -1.89 -6.14 11.07
C GLY A 502 -1.81 -4.62 11.28
N SER A 503 -2.56 -3.86 10.48
CA SER A 503 -2.53 -2.39 10.50
C SER A 503 -3.04 -1.75 11.81
N SER A 504 -3.46 -2.54 12.81
CA SER A 504 -3.70 -2.02 14.18
C SER A 504 -2.43 -1.46 14.83
N TYR A 505 -1.24 -1.72 14.29
CA TYR A 505 -0.01 -1.13 14.81
C TYR A 505 0.12 0.37 14.60
N HIS A 506 -0.56 0.97 13.62
CA HIS A 506 -0.42 2.40 13.34
C HIS A 506 -1.75 3.12 13.13
N TYR A 507 -2.85 2.40 13.35
CA TYR A 507 -4.19 2.96 13.20
C TYR A 507 -4.43 4.14 14.14
N GLY A 508 -5.39 5.00 13.79
CA GLY A 508 -5.74 6.16 14.61
C GLY A 508 -6.54 5.82 15.88
N THR A 509 -6.79 4.56 16.20
CA THR A 509 -7.54 4.08 17.38
C THR A 509 -8.97 4.62 17.55
N TRP A 510 -9.52 5.32 16.56
CA TRP A 510 -10.93 5.74 16.55
C TRP A 510 -11.81 4.52 16.40
N LEU A 511 -12.44 4.11 17.49
CA LEU A 511 -13.28 2.93 17.58
C LEU A 511 -14.70 3.38 17.88
N ARG A 512 -15.38 3.80 16.82
CA ARG A 512 -16.71 4.41 16.85
C ARG A 512 -17.77 3.45 16.34
N ARG A 513 -18.98 3.53 16.90
CA ARG A 513 -20.14 2.80 16.37
C ARG A 513 -20.65 3.51 15.11
N PHE A 514 -21.18 2.76 14.15
CA PHE A 514 -22.00 3.35 13.09
C PHE A 514 -23.35 3.83 13.66
N HIS A 515 -23.95 4.86 13.05
CA HIS A 515 -25.32 5.25 13.37
C HIS A 515 -26.31 4.19 12.88
N PRO A 516 -27.47 4.01 13.55
CA PRO A 516 -28.46 3.01 13.16
C PRO A 516 -28.92 3.12 11.69
N HIS A 517 -29.09 4.35 11.19
CA HIS A 517 -29.55 4.57 9.82
C HIS A 517 -28.50 4.22 8.75
N HIS A 518 -27.20 4.10 9.08
CA HIS A 518 -26.17 3.70 8.12
C HIS A 518 -26.35 2.27 7.59
N PHE A 519 -27.07 1.43 8.32
CA PHE A 519 -27.42 0.06 7.91
C PHE A 519 -28.56 0.03 6.88
N ARG A 520 -29.21 1.17 6.60
CA ARG A 520 -30.42 1.29 5.78
C ARG A 520 -30.26 2.28 4.63
N LEU A 521 -29.10 2.31 3.97
CA LEU A 521 -28.79 3.29 2.92
C LEU A 521 -29.86 3.33 1.81
N ARG A 522 -30.21 2.19 1.22
CA ARG A 522 -31.17 2.13 0.11
C ARG A 522 -32.58 2.46 0.57
N SER A 523 -33.02 1.86 1.69
CA SER A 523 -34.33 2.17 2.25
C SER A 523 -34.47 3.65 2.59
N ARG A 524 -33.45 4.27 3.20
CA ARG A 524 -33.45 5.71 3.53
C ARG A 524 -33.61 6.57 2.29
N ILE A 525 -32.88 6.27 1.21
CA ILE A 525 -33.01 7.01 -0.06
C ILE A 525 -34.45 6.96 -0.57
N GLN A 526 -35.09 5.79 -0.54
CA GLN A 526 -36.46 5.61 -1.02
C GLN A 526 -37.49 6.29 -0.11
N GLU A 527 -37.36 6.12 1.21
CA GLU A 527 -38.26 6.68 2.22
C GLU A 527 -38.28 8.23 2.17
N ASN A 528 -37.14 8.85 1.86
CA ASN A 528 -37.04 10.31 1.71
C ASN A 528 -37.31 10.82 0.28
N GLY A 529 -37.54 9.94 -0.70
CA GLY A 529 -37.77 10.35 -2.10
C GLY A 529 -36.51 10.82 -2.85
N TRP A 530 -35.33 10.47 -2.36
CA TRP A 530 -34.04 10.91 -2.90
C TRP A 530 -33.52 10.05 -4.07
N ASP A 531 -34.35 9.20 -4.66
CA ASP A 531 -33.97 8.37 -5.82
C ASP A 531 -33.38 9.19 -6.98
N HIS A 532 -33.81 10.44 -7.14
CA HIS A 532 -33.34 11.35 -8.18
C HIS A 532 -31.88 11.84 -7.96
N LEU A 533 -31.33 11.70 -6.75
CA LEU A 533 -29.93 12.01 -6.43
C LEU A 533 -29.03 10.78 -6.56
N LEU A 534 -29.62 9.57 -6.60
CA LEU A 534 -28.85 8.34 -6.75
C LEU A 534 -28.34 8.24 -8.20
N PRO A 535 -27.02 8.11 -8.44
CA PRO A 535 -26.52 7.93 -9.79
C PRO A 535 -27.07 6.65 -10.43
N ASP A 536 -27.38 6.69 -11.74
CA ASP A 536 -27.98 5.58 -12.53
C ASP A 536 -27.26 4.22 -12.39
N ASN A 537 -26.01 4.25 -11.96
CA ASN A 537 -25.07 3.13 -11.88
C ASN A 537 -24.67 2.79 -10.43
N SER A 538 -25.32 3.38 -9.43
CA SER A 538 -25.05 3.08 -8.02
C SER A 538 -25.85 1.85 -7.55
N PRO A 539 -25.19 0.78 -7.10
CA PRO A 539 -25.85 -0.37 -6.52
C PRO A 539 -26.03 -0.16 -5.02
N ALA A 540 -26.60 0.99 -4.62
CA ALA A 540 -26.91 1.26 -3.22
C ALA A 540 -27.79 0.15 -2.65
N ALA A 541 -27.40 -0.37 -1.48
CA ALA A 541 -28.05 -1.50 -0.83
C ALA A 541 -28.09 -1.29 0.68
N ASP A 542 -29.09 -1.90 1.31
CA ASP A 542 -29.13 -2.00 2.76
C ASP A 542 -28.20 -3.12 3.24
N TRP A 543 -27.84 -3.04 4.51
CA TRP A 543 -27.15 -4.12 5.18
C TRP A 543 -28.18 -5.22 5.49
N PRO A 544 -27.85 -6.50 5.28
CA PRO A 544 -28.75 -7.60 5.67
C PRO A 544 -28.75 -7.83 7.20
N ILE A 545 -28.09 -6.96 7.96
CA ILE A 545 -28.00 -6.95 9.41
C ILE A 545 -28.29 -5.54 9.90
N SER A 546 -28.88 -5.43 11.08
CA SER A 546 -29.27 -4.18 11.70
C SER A 546 -28.22 -3.68 12.71
N TYR A 547 -28.42 -2.46 13.20
CA TYR A 547 -27.66 -1.94 14.33
C TYR A 547 -27.90 -2.77 15.59
N GLU A 548 -29.15 -3.16 15.81
CA GLU A 548 -29.60 -3.94 16.96
C GLU A 548 -28.92 -5.32 17.00
N ASP A 549 -28.67 -5.94 15.83
CA ASP A 549 -27.91 -7.19 15.73
C ASP A 549 -26.45 -7.05 16.16
N LEU A 550 -25.89 -5.84 16.08
CA LEU A 550 -24.49 -5.53 16.43
C LEU A 550 -24.34 -4.85 17.79
N GLU A 551 -25.39 -4.24 18.35
CA GLU A 551 -25.34 -3.49 19.62
C GLU A 551 -24.71 -4.28 20.78
N PRO A 552 -25.08 -5.55 21.02
CA PRO A 552 -24.47 -6.33 22.10
C PRO A 552 -22.96 -6.52 21.91
N TYR A 553 -22.54 -6.74 20.66
CA TYR A 553 -21.13 -6.93 20.29
C TYR A 553 -20.34 -5.63 20.38
N TYR A 554 -20.93 -4.49 19.98
CA TYR A 554 -20.35 -3.17 20.21
C TYR A 554 -20.09 -2.95 21.70
N SER A 555 -21.11 -3.18 22.54
CA SER A 555 -21.03 -2.97 23.98
C SER A 555 -19.99 -3.88 24.64
N GLN A 556 -19.91 -5.15 24.23
CA GLN A 556 -18.91 -6.08 24.73
C GLN A 556 -17.49 -5.64 24.34
N LEU A 557 -17.26 -5.35 23.06
CA LEU A 557 -15.95 -4.93 22.55
C LEU A 557 -15.48 -3.63 23.17
N GLU A 558 -16.36 -2.64 23.36
CA GLU A 558 -16.03 -1.39 24.05
C GLU A 558 -15.46 -1.62 25.45
N TRP A 559 -16.01 -2.60 26.18
CA TRP A 559 -15.55 -2.98 27.52
C TRP A 559 -14.30 -3.84 27.52
N ASP A 560 -14.17 -4.78 26.59
CA ASP A 560 -12.97 -5.60 26.48
C ASP A 560 -11.76 -4.76 26.04
N ILE A 561 -11.98 -3.83 25.12
CA ILE A 561 -10.96 -2.91 24.62
C ILE A 561 -10.62 -1.83 25.64
N GLY A 562 -11.59 -1.35 26.43
CA GLY A 562 -11.36 -0.21 27.32
C GLY A 562 -11.52 1.12 26.59
N ILE A 563 -12.57 1.28 25.79
CA ILE A 563 -12.79 2.49 24.99
C ILE A 563 -13.03 3.71 25.90
N SER A 564 -12.25 4.77 25.67
CA SER A 564 -12.43 6.09 26.27
C SER A 564 -13.39 6.93 25.44
N GLY A 565 -14.29 7.69 26.06
CA GLY A 565 -15.15 8.63 25.34
C GLY A 565 -16.38 9.07 26.12
N VAL A 566 -17.33 9.69 25.42
CA VAL A 566 -18.63 10.09 25.97
C VAL A 566 -19.66 8.97 25.72
N SER A 567 -20.30 8.49 26.79
CA SER A 567 -21.29 7.39 26.71
C SER A 567 -22.61 7.85 26.08
N HIS A 568 -23.18 8.97 26.54
CA HIS A 568 -24.53 9.37 26.18
C HIS A 568 -24.52 10.38 25.03
N LEU A 569 -24.62 9.86 23.80
CA LEU A 569 -24.81 10.65 22.59
C LEU A 569 -26.25 10.45 22.07
N PRO A 570 -27.04 11.51 21.77
CA PRO A 570 -28.47 11.38 21.49
C PRO A 570 -28.84 10.39 20.36
N ARG A 571 -28.00 10.27 19.34
CA ARG A 571 -28.25 9.50 18.11
C ARG A 571 -27.42 8.21 17.99
N ILE A 572 -26.75 7.79 19.07
CA ILE A 572 -25.98 6.55 19.13
C ILE A 572 -26.42 5.77 20.38
N PRO A 573 -27.43 4.89 20.26
CA PRO A 573 -27.91 4.10 21.38
C PRO A 573 -26.81 3.25 21.99
N ARG A 574 -26.79 3.10 23.33
CA ARG A 574 -25.89 2.18 24.02
C ARG A 574 -26.64 1.50 25.15
N SER A 575 -26.51 0.19 25.26
CA SER A 575 -27.02 -0.57 26.40
C SER A 575 -26.14 -0.41 27.65
N ARG A 576 -24.91 0.07 27.49
CA ARG A 576 -23.93 0.26 28.57
C ARG A 576 -23.01 1.44 28.31
N ASP A 577 -22.62 2.12 29.39
CA ASP A 577 -21.64 3.22 29.33
C ASP A 577 -20.25 2.74 28.92
N LEU A 578 -19.47 3.64 28.33
CA LEU A 578 -18.06 3.41 28.03
C LEU A 578 -17.25 3.21 29.33
N PRO A 579 -16.25 2.31 29.34
CA PRO A 579 -15.51 1.97 30.55
C PRO A 579 -14.53 3.07 31.01
N ASN A 580 -14.05 3.91 30.10
CA ASN A 580 -13.04 4.94 30.38
C ASN A 580 -13.59 6.35 30.07
N PRO A 581 -13.21 7.37 30.87
CA PRO A 581 -13.62 8.76 30.61
C PRO A 581 -12.98 9.29 29.30
N PRO A 582 -13.51 10.39 28.72
CA PRO A 582 -12.93 11.02 27.54
C PRO A 582 -11.47 11.44 27.72
N MET A 583 -10.78 11.63 26.59
CA MET A 583 -9.43 12.20 26.57
C MET A 583 -9.40 13.61 27.17
N LEU A 584 -8.23 14.00 27.71
CA LEU A 584 -8.01 15.36 28.20
C LEU A 584 -8.20 16.40 27.09
N PRO A 585 -8.61 17.63 27.43
CA PRO A 585 -8.69 18.72 26.47
C PRO A 585 -7.29 19.14 25.98
N PHE A 586 -7.27 19.80 24.82
CA PHE A 586 -6.09 20.41 24.22
C PHE A 586 -6.50 21.71 23.53
N ARG A 587 -5.55 22.64 23.39
CA ARG A 587 -5.86 24.03 23.03
C ARG A 587 -6.64 24.18 21.72
N TYR A 588 -6.17 23.55 20.64
CA TYR A 588 -6.84 23.65 19.33
C TYR A 588 -8.27 23.09 19.39
N GLY A 589 -8.45 21.97 20.10
CA GLY A 589 -9.74 21.34 20.32
C GLY A 589 -10.71 22.24 21.10
N GLU A 590 -10.26 22.93 22.15
CA GLU A 590 -11.13 23.82 22.91
C GLU A 590 -11.54 25.07 22.11
N VAL A 591 -10.64 25.66 21.31
CA VAL A 591 -11.00 26.76 20.40
C VAL A 591 -12.04 26.30 19.37
N PHE A 592 -11.87 25.08 18.84
CA PHE A 592 -12.85 24.46 17.94
C PHE A 592 -14.18 24.21 18.65
N ARG A 593 -14.18 23.64 19.86
CA ARG A 593 -15.38 23.34 20.65
C ARG A 593 -16.21 24.59 20.89
N GLU A 594 -15.59 25.61 21.46
CA GLU A 594 -16.27 26.88 21.78
C GLU A 594 -16.86 27.52 20.53
N THR A 595 -16.18 27.42 19.39
CA THR A 595 -16.66 27.96 18.12
C THR A 595 -17.82 27.15 17.56
N ALA A 596 -17.68 25.83 17.48
CA ALA A 596 -18.73 24.94 17.00
C ALA A 596 -20.02 25.08 17.84
N GLU A 597 -19.90 25.16 19.17
CA GLU A 597 -21.04 25.38 20.07
C GLU A 597 -21.71 26.74 19.83
N ARG A 598 -20.94 27.82 19.59
CA ARG A 598 -21.51 29.15 19.22
C ARG A 598 -22.25 29.10 17.88
N MET A 599 -21.80 28.26 16.96
CA MET A 599 -22.46 28.02 15.67
C MET A 599 -23.67 27.07 15.78
N GLY A 600 -23.97 26.55 16.99
CA GLY A 600 -25.08 25.63 17.24
C GLY A 600 -24.79 24.17 16.89
N LEU A 601 -23.53 23.82 16.61
CA LEU A 601 -23.08 22.47 16.30
C LEU A 601 -22.76 21.69 17.59
N GLN A 602 -22.61 20.36 17.49
CA GLN A 602 -22.46 19.46 18.65
C GLN A 602 -21.09 18.76 18.68
N PRO A 603 -19.99 19.47 19.03
CA PRO A 603 -18.68 18.86 19.12
C PRO A 603 -18.58 17.89 20.29
N TYR A 604 -17.92 16.75 20.08
CA TYR A 604 -17.66 15.80 21.17
C TYR A 604 -16.31 15.08 21.02
N PRO A 605 -15.67 14.65 22.13
CA PRO A 605 -14.42 13.89 22.07
C PRO A 605 -14.61 12.52 21.41
N VAL A 606 -13.69 12.16 20.54
CA VAL A 606 -13.77 10.91 19.80
C VAL A 606 -13.65 9.66 20.71
N PRO A 607 -14.52 8.65 20.55
CA PRO A 607 -14.33 7.34 21.16
C PRO A 607 -13.06 6.65 20.67
N SER A 608 -12.14 6.35 21.59
CA SER A 608 -10.80 5.86 21.29
C SER A 608 -10.44 4.59 22.06
N GLY A 609 -9.75 3.66 21.41
CA GLY A 609 -9.20 2.43 22.01
C GLY A 609 -7.94 2.66 22.84
N ILE A 610 -7.94 3.68 23.69
CA ILE A 610 -6.79 4.10 24.50
C ILE A 610 -7.26 4.35 25.92
N ASN A 611 -6.46 3.91 26.88
CA ASN A 611 -6.74 4.08 28.30
C ASN A 611 -6.44 5.52 28.76
N THR A 612 -7.47 6.24 29.23
CA THR A 612 -7.31 7.53 29.96
C THR A 612 -7.06 7.33 31.44
N VAL A 613 -7.42 6.16 31.97
CA VAL A 613 -7.09 5.67 33.31
C VAL A 613 -6.57 4.24 33.20
N PRO A 614 -5.76 3.73 34.15
CA PRO A 614 -5.31 2.34 34.11
C PRO A 614 -6.51 1.38 34.04
N TYR A 615 -6.50 0.48 33.06
CA TYR A 615 -7.62 -0.40 32.77
C TYR A 615 -7.13 -1.75 32.24
N ARG A 616 -7.65 -2.85 32.83
CA ARG A 616 -7.33 -4.25 32.47
C ARG A 616 -5.83 -4.57 32.35
N GLY A 617 -5.01 -3.95 33.21
CA GLY A 617 -3.56 -4.19 33.27
C GLY A 617 -2.73 -3.33 32.32
N ARG A 618 -3.35 -2.52 31.47
CA ARG A 618 -2.65 -1.48 30.68
C ARG A 618 -2.65 -0.13 31.42
N PRO A 619 -1.55 0.64 31.32
CA PRO A 619 -1.45 1.97 31.93
C PRO A 619 -2.36 3.01 31.26
N ALA A 620 -2.49 4.18 31.88
CA ALA A 620 -3.08 5.35 31.24
C ALA A 620 -2.09 5.97 30.23
N THR A 621 -2.62 6.65 29.21
CA THR A 621 -1.83 7.32 28.18
C THR A 621 -0.99 8.46 28.71
N THR A 622 0.20 8.60 28.12
CA THR A 622 1.16 9.68 28.40
C THR A 622 0.93 10.93 27.56
N TYR A 623 -0.09 10.92 26.68
CA TYR A 623 -0.41 12.01 25.76
C TYR A 623 0.73 12.39 24.78
N SER A 624 1.57 11.42 24.44
CA SER A 624 2.63 11.59 23.44
C SER A 624 2.07 11.69 22.01
N GLY A 625 2.58 12.64 21.21
CA GLY A 625 2.28 12.74 19.76
C GLY A 625 2.75 11.56 18.91
N TRP A 626 3.59 10.69 19.49
CA TRP A 626 4.15 9.51 18.84
C TRP A 626 3.29 8.26 18.98
N ILE A 627 2.06 8.36 19.53
CA ILE A 627 1.15 7.22 19.74
C ILE A 627 0.34 6.87 18.47
N CYS A 628 0.01 7.86 17.64
CA CYS A 628 -0.79 7.66 16.44
C CYS A 628 0.11 7.58 15.20
N GLY A 629 -0.06 6.54 14.37
CA GLY A 629 0.81 6.29 13.23
C GLY A 629 2.04 5.44 13.56
N PHE A 630 2.16 4.95 14.80
CA PHE A 630 3.27 4.17 15.33
C PHE A 630 2.76 3.07 16.25
N GLY A 631 3.56 2.01 16.43
CA GLY A 631 3.28 1.01 17.47
C GLY A 631 3.36 1.62 18.88
N THR A 632 2.67 1.02 19.84
CA THR A 632 2.64 1.56 21.21
C THR A 632 3.95 1.32 21.95
N PHE A 633 4.61 2.39 22.41
CA PHE A 633 5.79 2.29 23.29
C PHE A 633 5.42 2.41 24.78
N ASP A 634 4.24 2.94 25.12
CA ASP A 634 3.77 3.14 26.50
C ASP A 634 2.71 2.13 26.96
N ASP A 635 2.27 1.22 26.09
CA ASP A 635 1.21 0.21 26.30
C ASP A 635 -0.17 0.80 26.65
N SER A 636 -0.41 2.10 26.46
CA SER A 636 -1.73 2.69 26.73
C SER A 636 -2.78 2.38 25.65
N VAL A 637 -2.30 2.05 24.45
CA VAL A 637 -3.11 1.76 23.27
C VAL A 637 -3.51 0.29 23.26
N TRP A 638 -4.79 0.02 23.00
CA TRP A 638 -5.24 -1.35 22.76
C TRP A 638 -4.72 -1.85 21.41
N MET A 639 -4.10 -3.02 21.38
CA MET A 639 -3.83 -3.73 20.12
C MET A 639 -4.17 -5.20 20.30
N PRO A 640 -4.83 -5.86 19.34
CA PRO A 640 -5.22 -7.25 19.49
C PRO A 640 -4.00 -8.20 19.53
N ALA A 641 -2.86 -7.80 18.96
CA ALA A 641 -1.60 -8.50 19.11
C ALA A 641 -1.03 -8.46 20.54
N THR A 642 -1.46 -7.54 21.39
CA THR A 642 -0.96 -7.43 22.77
C THR A 642 -1.87 -8.06 23.81
N GLU A 643 -3.13 -8.36 23.45
CA GLU A 643 -4.11 -8.91 24.39
C GLU A 643 -4.82 -10.15 23.86
N CYS A 644 -5.43 -10.07 22.67
CA CYS A 644 -6.23 -11.16 22.11
C CYS A 644 -5.36 -12.36 21.68
N VAL A 645 -4.29 -12.12 20.91
CA VAL A 645 -3.40 -13.20 20.45
C VAL A 645 -2.72 -13.93 21.62
N PRO A 646 -2.14 -13.25 22.63
CA PRO A 646 -1.64 -13.91 23.82
C PRO A 646 -2.69 -14.75 24.55
N LYS A 647 -3.93 -14.24 24.65
CA LYS A 647 -5.06 -14.97 25.27
C LYS A 647 -5.36 -16.27 24.52
N ALA A 648 -5.39 -16.23 23.18
CA ALA A 648 -5.62 -17.42 22.36
C ALA A 648 -4.46 -18.43 22.48
N LEU A 649 -3.20 -17.99 22.44
CA LEU A 649 -2.04 -18.86 22.60
C LEU A 649 -2.00 -19.55 23.98
N ALA A 650 -2.42 -18.85 25.04
CA ALA A 650 -2.43 -19.38 26.39
C ALA A 650 -3.37 -20.59 26.58
N THR A 651 -4.34 -20.79 25.68
CA THR A 651 -5.22 -21.98 25.70
C THR A 651 -4.50 -23.26 25.28
N GLY A 652 -3.39 -23.16 24.53
CA GLY A 652 -2.74 -24.29 23.88
C GLY A 652 -3.45 -24.79 22.62
N ASN A 653 -4.58 -24.20 22.23
CA ASN A 653 -5.38 -24.62 21.08
C ASN A 653 -5.12 -23.79 19.80
N LEU A 654 -4.34 -22.70 19.90
CA LEU A 654 -3.90 -21.90 18.76
C LEU A 654 -2.45 -22.24 18.39
N GLU A 655 -2.24 -22.72 17.17
CA GLU A 655 -0.92 -22.76 16.53
C GLU A 655 -0.76 -21.55 15.60
N LEU A 656 0.11 -20.61 15.98
CA LEU A 656 0.44 -19.44 15.16
C LEU A 656 1.69 -19.70 14.32
N LYS A 657 1.52 -19.78 13.00
CA LYS A 657 2.60 -19.86 12.01
C LYS A 657 2.87 -18.49 11.41
N ALA A 658 3.80 -17.75 12.02
CA ALA A 658 4.27 -16.45 11.52
C ALA A 658 5.22 -16.62 10.32
N ARG A 659 5.35 -15.57 9.51
CA ARG A 659 6.11 -15.56 8.24
C ARG A 659 5.64 -16.63 7.24
N CYS A 660 4.38 -17.04 7.32
CA CYS A 660 3.73 -17.97 6.40
C CYS A 660 2.75 -17.21 5.51
N ARG A 661 3.11 -17.02 4.23
CA ARG A 661 2.31 -16.28 3.26
C ARG A 661 1.35 -17.22 2.54
N ALA A 662 0.05 -17.06 2.75
CA ALA A 662 -0.97 -17.74 1.95
C ALA A 662 -0.82 -17.38 0.47
N LEU A 663 -0.93 -18.39 -0.39
CA LEU A 663 -0.82 -18.29 -1.85
C LEU A 663 -2.15 -18.58 -2.53
N ARG A 664 -2.87 -19.60 -2.04
CA ARG A 664 -4.10 -20.09 -2.64
C ARG A 664 -4.97 -20.82 -1.64
N ILE A 665 -6.28 -20.64 -1.73
CA ILE A 665 -7.28 -21.43 -1.01
C ILE A 665 -7.67 -22.60 -1.90
N LEU A 666 -7.86 -23.77 -1.29
CA LEU A 666 -8.22 -25.00 -1.97
C LEU A 666 -9.68 -25.34 -1.69
N ALA A 667 -10.44 -25.58 -2.75
CA ALA A 667 -11.74 -26.23 -2.68
C ALA A 667 -11.62 -27.70 -3.11
N ASP A 668 -12.49 -28.56 -2.57
CA ASP A 668 -12.62 -29.95 -3.01
C ASP A 668 -13.56 -30.09 -4.24
N ASP A 669 -13.77 -31.32 -4.71
CA ASP A 669 -14.60 -31.60 -5.88
C ASP A 669 -16.08 -31.17 -5.70
N SER A 670 -16.55 -31.05 -4.45
CA SER A 670 -17.89 -30.56 -4.12
C SER A 670 -17.99 -29.03 -4.16
N GLY A 671 -16.85 -28.34 -4.08
CA GLY A 671 -16.73 -26.90 -3.99
C GLY A 671 -16.56 -26.38 -2.56
N HIS A 672 -16.34 -27.25 -1.57
CA HIS A 672 -16.12 -26.85 -0.18
C HIS A 672 -14.66 -26.48 0.05
N ALA A 673 -14.42 -25.40 0.78
CA ALA A 673 -13.07 -25.01 1.17
C ALA A 673 -12.46 -26.05 2.12
N CYS A 674 -11.28 -26.57 1.78
CA CYS A 674 -10.67 -27.71 2.47
C CYS A 674 -9.20 -27.51 2.83
N GLY A 675 -8.61 -26.35 2.53
CA GLY A 675 -7.25 -26.02 2.93
C GLY A 675 -6.66 -24.79 2.25
N VAL A 676 -5.43 -24.46 2.63
CA VAL A 676 -4.69 -23.32 2.11
C VAL A 676 -3.26 -23.72 1.77
N GLU A 677 -2.82 -23.38 0.56
CA GLU A 677 -1.43 -23.40 0.13
C GLU A 677 -0.72 -22.16 0.64
N TYR A 678 0.44 -22.32 1.28
CA TYR A 678 1.23 -21.20 1.79
C TYR A 678 2.73 -21.39 1.56
N PHE A 679 3.42 -20.28 1.34
CA PHE A 679 4.88 -20.22 1.29
C PHE A 679 5.44 -20.02 2.70
N ALA A 680 6.30 -20.93 3.13
CA ALA A 680 6.88 -20.94 4.47
C ALA A 680 8.33 -20.42 4.51
N PRO A 681 8.86 -20.08 5.70
CA PRO A 681 10.22 -19.57 5.85
C PRO A 681 11.32 -20.57 5.48
N ASP A 682 10.99 -21.86 5.38
CA ASP A 682 11.90 -22.92 4.89
C ASP A 682 12.12 -22.87 3.37
N GLY A 683 11.45 -21.95 2.67
CA GLY A 683 11.51 -21.78 1.23
C GLY A 683 10.63 -22.75 0.44
N GLN A 684 9.75 -23.50 1.11
CA GLN A 684 8.86 -24.49 0.50
C GLN A 684 7.39 -24.05 0.55
N VAL A 685 6.59 -24.68 -0.32
CA VAL A 685 5.13 -24.54 -0.31
C VAL A 685 4.54 -25.71 0.47
N HIS A 686 3.67 -25.40 1.43
CA HIS A 686 2.96 -26.36 2.26
C HIS A 686 1.45 -26.21 2.11
N VAL A 687 0.70 -27.22 2.54
CA VAL A 687 -0.77 -27.21 2.54
C VAL A 687 -1.29 -27.49 3.94
N GLN A 688 -1.94 -26.50 4.56
CA GLN A 688 -2.70 -26.71 5.80
C GLN A 688 -4.13 -27.09 5.45
N ARG A 689 -4.59 -28.26 5.93
CA ARG A 689 -5.98 -28.74 5.77
C ARG A 689 -6.85 -28.29 6.93
N GLY A 690 -8.12 -28.02 6.68
CA GLY A 690 -9.07 -27.65 7.73
C GLY A 690 -10.51 -27.59 7.26
N ARG A 691 -11.43 -27.60 8.24
CA ARG A 691 -12.89 -27.66 8.05
C ARG A 691 -13.53 -26.30 7.79
N CYS A 692 -12.98 -25.27 8.40
CA CYS A 692 -13.44 -23.88 8.26
C CYS A 692 -12.24 -22.97 8.00
N LEU A 693 -12.35 -22.11 6.98
CA LEU A 693 -11.30 -21.18 6.58
C LEU A 693 -11.82 -19.75 6.70
N ILE A 694 -11.10 -18.89 7.41
CA ILE A 694 -11.49 -17.50 7.65
C ILE A 694 -10.42 -16.55 7.12
N LEU A 695 -10.76 -15.81 6.07
CA LEU A 695 -9.92 -14.77 5.48
C LEU A 695 -10.05 -13.50 6.31
N GLY A 696 -9.02 -13.17 7.08
CA GLY A 696 -8.93 -11.93 7.87
C GLY A 696 -7.71 -11.10 7.51
N THR A 697 -7.30 -11.15 6.24
CA THR A 697 -6.25 -10.27 5.72
C THR A 697 -6.82 -8.87 5.43
N TYR A 698 -5.99 -7.92 4.95
CA TYR A 698 -6.51 -6.63 4.48
C TYR A 698 -7.38 -6.81 3.22
N LEU A 699 -8.32 -5.90 2.95
CA LEU A 699 -9.24 -5.98 1.80
C LEU A 699 -8.54 -6.36 0.48
N TRP A 700 -7.48 -5.65 0.14
CA TRP A 700 -6.69 -5.93 -1.07
C TRP A 700 -6.14 -7.34 -1.10
N GLU A 701 -5.58 -7.85 -0.01
CA GLU A 701 -5.06 -9.21 0.03
C GLU A 701 -6.18 -10.26 0.02
N ASN A 702 -7.34 -9.98 0.62
CA ASN A 702 -8.51 -10.87 0.54
C ASN A 702 -8.99 -10.98 -0.92
N LEU A 703 -9.18 -9.86 -1.61
CA LEU A 703 -9.57 -9.84 -3.03
C LEU A 703 -8.55 -10.59 -3.89
N ARG A 704 -7.28 -10.27 -3.72
CA ARG A 704 -6.19 -10.90 -4.48
C ARG A 704 -6.14 -12.40 -4.25
N LEU A 705 -6.25 -12.85 -3.00
CA LEU A 705 -6.22 -14.27 -2.66
C LEU A 705 -7.43 -15.01 -3.25
N LEU A 706 -8.62 -14.43 -3.19
CA LEU A 706 -9.83 -15.01 -3.80
C LEU A 706 -9.69 -15.14 -5.32
N PHE A 707 -9.18 -14.10 -6.00
CA PHE A 707 -8.90 -14.16 -7.45
C PHE A 707 -7.84 -15.20 -7.81
N LEU A 708 -6.77 -15.33 -7.02
CA LEU A 708 -5.69 -16.31 -7.24
C LEU A 708 -6.11 -17.74 -6.90
N SER A 709 -7.23 -17.92 -6.19
CA SER A 709 -7.78 -19.22 -5.79
C SER A 709 -8.73 -19.80 -6.82
N ASN A 710 -8.45 -19.58 -8.11
CA ASN A 710 -9.27 -20.15 -9.18
C ASN A 710 -9.05 -21.66 -9.33
N ASP A 711 -10.12 -22.34 -9.76
CA ASP A 711 -10.15 -23.77 -10.07
C ASP A 711 -11.16 -24.04 -11.21
N ASP A 712 -11.40 -25.32 -11.53
CA ASP A 712 -12.33 -25.71 -12.60
C ASP A 712 -13.80 -25.31 -12.32
N ARG A 713 -14.20 -25.24 -11.05
CA ARG A 713 -15.54 -24.80 -10.61
C ARG A 713 -15.65 -23.29 -10.45
N HIS A 714 -14.53 -22.63 -10.18
CA HIS A 714 -14.39 -21.21 -9.87
C HIS A 714 -13.34 -20.57 -10.81
N PRO A 715 -13.57 -20.53 -12.14
CA PRO A 715 -12.55 -20.11 -13.10
C PRO A 715 -12.10 -18.65 -12.94
N GLY A 716 -12.95 -17.81 -12.33
CA GLY A 716 -12.67 -16.42 -12.00
C GLY A 716 -12.22 -16.16 -10.55
N GLY A 717 -11.93 -17.23 -9.78
CA GLY A 717 -11.65 -17.16 -8.34
C GLY A 717 -12.85 -17.53 -7.46
N LEU A 718 -12.58 -17.89 -6.20
CA LEU A 718 -13.61 -18.26 -5.22
C LEU A 718 -14.51 -17.06 -4.89
N GLY A 719 -15.82 -17.28 -4.74
CA GLY A 719 -16.79 -16.22 -4.54
C GLY A 719 -17.15 -15.42 -5.80
N ASN A 720 -16.65 -15.83 -6.97
CA ASN A 720 -16.80 -15.07 -8.21
C ASN A 720 -17.65 -15.74 -9.29
N ASN A 721 -18.39 -16.82 -8.99
CA ASN A 721 -19.26 -17.48 -9.98
C ASN A 721 -20.43 -16.60 -10.48
N ARG A 722 -20.71 -15.50 -9.77
CA ARG A 722 -21.71 -14.49 -10.13
C ARG A 722 -21.09 -13.15 -10.54
N GLU A 723 -19.79 -13.14 -10.79
CA GLU A 723 -19.02 -11.97 -11.21
C GLU A 723 -19.13 -10.78 -10.23
N GLN A 724 -19.36 -11.01 -8.94
CA GLN A 724 -19.49 -9.94 -7.94
C GLN A 724 -18.18 -9.59 -7.24
N LEU A 725 -17.19 -10.50 -7.27
CA LEU A 725 -15.90 -10.27 -6.62
C LEU A 725 -15.19 -9.07 -7.26
N GLY A 726 -14.70 -8.17 -6.40
CA GLY A 726 -14.04 -6.93 -6.79
C GLY A 726 -14.98 -5.80 -7.19
N ARG A 727 -16.31 -5.98 -7.24
CA ARG A 727 -17.25 -4.90 -7.61
C ARG A 727 -17.62 -4.00 -6.43
N ASN A 728 -18.05 -2.78 -6.76
CA ASN A 728 -18.63 -1.82 -5.81
C ASN A 728 -17.63 -1.42 -4.72
N VAL A 729 -16.36 -1.31 -5.10
CA VAL A 729 -15.30 -0.88 -4.19
C VAL A 729 -15.49 0.59 -3.86
N MET A 730 -15.39 0.89 -2.57
CA MET A 730 -15.54 2.21 -1.98
C MET A 730 -14.26 2.55 -1.22
N THR A 731 -13.85 3.80 -1.24
CA THR A 731 -12.80 4.30 -0.35
C THR A 731 -13.17 5.69 0.14
N LYS A 732 -12.64 6.08 1.29
CA LYS A 732 -12.85 7.42 1.84
C LYS A 732 -11.85 8.38 1.28
N ASN A 733 -12.33 9.57 0.96
CA ASN A 733 -11.48 10.65 0.49
C ASN A 733 -11.30 11.73 1.57
N PHE A 734 -10.13 11.76 2.20
CA PHE A 734 -9.85 12.61 3.36
C PHE A 734 -9.47 14.04 2.97
N ALA A 735 -10.45 14.76 2.40
CA ALA A 735 -10.32 16.19 2.19
C ALA A 735 -10.08 16.92 3.53
N HIS A 736 -9.45 18.08 3.47
CA HIS A 736 -9.19 18.90 4.64
C HIS A 736 -9.00 20.36 4.22
N VAL A 737 -9.20 21.27 5.17
CA VAL A 737 -8.99 22.71 4.98
C VAL A 737 -8.09 23.21 6.09
N LEU A 738 -7.09 24.01 5.74
CA LEU A 738 -6.18 24.66 6.68
C LEU A 738 -6.47 26.16 6.74
N ALA A 739 -6.07 26.80 7.84
CA ALA A 739 -6.07 28.26 7.95
C ALA A 739 -4.91 28.74 8.83
N MET A 740 -4.48 29.99 8.62
CA MET A 740 -3.47 30.66 9.44
C MET A 740 -4.12 31.35 10.64
N PHE A 741 -3.49 31.27 11.82
CA PHE A 741 -3.90 31.91 13.05
C PHE A 741 -2.72 32.71 13.63
N PRO A 742 -2.41 33.90 13.08
CA PRO A 742 -1.18 34.64 13.41
C PRO A 742 -1.01 34.91 14.91
N ASP A 743 -2.11 35.12 15.63
CA ASP A 743 -2.12 35.47 17.05
C ASP A 743 -2.37 34.27 17.99
N GLN A 744 -2.41 33.05 17.45
CA GLN A 744 -2.65 31.84 18.26
C GLN A 744 -1.57 30.79 18.03
N VAL A 745 -1.03 30.25 19.12
CA VAL A 745 -0.21 29.05 19.10
C VAL A 745 -1.05 27.86 19.55
N PHE A 746 -0.97 26.73 18.85
CA PHE A 746 -1.79 25.56 19.16
C PHE A 746 -1.05 24.39 19.79
N ASN A 747 0.28 24.35 19.73
CA ASN A 747 1.08 23.23 20.24
C ASN A 747 0.62 21.86 19.73
N ARG A 748 0.29 21.76 18.43
CA ARG A 748 -0.30 20.55 17.82
C ARG A 748 0.58 19.30 17.89
N HIS A 749 1.84 19.42 18.29
CA HIS A 749 2.74 18.30 18.57
C HIS A 749 2.56 17.71 19.99
N ALA A 750 1.89 18.42 20.89
CA ALA A 750 1.60 18.03 22.26
C ALA A 750 0.19 17.42 22.32
N GLY A 751 0.11 16.10 22.12
CA GLY A 751 -1.14 15.37 21.95
C GLY A 751 -1.10 14.56 20.66
N PHE A 752 -2.13 13.74 20.45
CA PHE A 752 -2.16 12.74 19.37
C PHE A 752 -3.57 12.61 18.79
N ALA A 753 -3.71 12.24 17.52
CA ALA A 753 -4.97 12.32 16.78
C ALA A 753 -6.20 11.67 17.48
N PRO A 754 -6.11 10.55 18.21
CA PRO A 754 -7.24 10.04 19.00
C PRO A 754 -7.73 10.89 20.19
N GLN A 755 -7.11 12.04 20.47
CA GLN A 755 -7.61 13.08 21.38
C GLN A 755 -8.57 14.06 20.70
N SER A 756 -8.80 13.95 19.39
CA SER A 756 -9.60 14.89 18.58
C SER A 756 -11.02 15.12 19.10
N LEU A 757 -11.53 16.31 18.80
CA LEU A 757 -12.95 16.59 18.81
C LEU A 757 -13.53 16.43 17.41
N ILE A 758 -14.76 15.93 17.34
CA ILE A 758 -15.45 15.63 16.08
C ILE A 758 -16.85 16.24 16.05
N LEU A 759 -17.35 16.46 14.83
CA LEU A 759 -18.72 16.85 14.52
C LEU A 759 -19.35 15.80 13.62
N ASP A 760 -20.45 15.23 14.10
CA ASP A 760 -21.30 14.30 13.33
C ASP A 760 -22.61 14.96 12.89
N ASP A 761 -22.80 16.27 13.12
CA ASP A 761 -23.99 17.03 12.73
C ASP A 761 -24.38 16.79 11.26
N PHE A 762 -23.40 16.61 10.39
CA PHE A 762 -23.57 16.37 8.95
C PHE A 762 -23.71 14.89 8.57
N LEU A 763 -23.65 13.97 9.54
CA LEU A 763 -23.92 12.54 9.37
C LEU A 763 -25.28 12.13 9.95
N TYR A 764 -25.97 13.02 10.65
CA TYR A 764 -27.23 12.69 11.27
C TYR A 764 -28.34 12.48 10.24
N ASP A 765 -29.37 11.74 10.66
CA ASP A 765 -30.49 11.36 9.82
C ASP A 765 -31.33 12.56 9.38
N ASP A 766 -31.34 13.63 10.19
CA ASP A 766 -32.02 14.90 9.95
C ASP A 766 -31.17 15.97 9.25
N PHE A 767 -29.94 15.66 8.85
CA PHE A 767 -29.17 16.53 7.97
C PHE A 767 -29.79 16.54 6.56
N ASP A 768 -30.11 17.74 6.07
CA ASP A 768 -30.77 17.95 4.77
C ASP A 768 -29.77 17.87 3.60
N ALA A 769 -29.29 16.65 3.31
CA ALA A 769 -28.37 16.41 2.22
C ALA A 769 -29.00 16.73 0.84
N GLU A 770 -30.32 16.51 0.69
CA GLU A 770 -31.04 16.77 -0.56
C GLU A 770 -31.03 18.23 -0.95
N ALA A 771 -31.30 19.15 -0.01
CA ALA A 771 -31.24 20.59 -0.28
C ALA A 771 -29.86 21.04 -0.77
N ASN A 772 -28.81 20.27 -0.49
CA ASN A 772 -27.44 20.53 -0.93
C ASN A 772 -27.04 19.73 -2.19
N GLY A 773 -27.95 18.94 -2.76
CA GLY A 773 -27.78 18.28 -4.06
C GLY A 773 -26.86 17.06 -4.06
N PHE A 774 -26.66 16.41 -2.92
CA PHE A 774 -25.88 15.18 -2.77
C PHE A 774 -26.52 14.22 -1.76
N LEU A 775 -26.02 12.98 -1.71
CA LEU A 775 -26.35 11.96 -0.73
C LEU A 775 -25.19 11.73 0.24
N GLY A 776 -25.54 11.37 1.47
CA GLY A 776 -24.60 11.08 2.54
C GLY A 776 -24.15 12.33 3.29
N GLY A 777 -22.99 12.23 3.95
CA GLY A 777 -22.48 13.24 4.86
C GLY A 777 -21.02 13.01 5.21
N ALA A 778 -20.48 13.74 6.19
CA ALA A 778 -19.11 13.54 6.64
C ALA A 778 -18.90 13.92 8.11
N THR A 779 -17.96 13.24 8.79
CA THR A 779 -17.42 13.72 10.06
C THR A 779 -16.45 14.88 9.78
N ILE A 780 -16.56 16.00 10.51
CA ILE A 780 -15.47 17.00 10.61
C ILE A 780 -14.68 16.74 11.88
N SER A 781 -13.36 16.90 11.84
CA SER A 781 -12.49 16.69 13.00
C SER A 781 -11.42 17.75 13.14
N ALA A 782 -11.16 18.12 14.39
CA ALA A 782 -10.06 18.98 14.81
C ALA A 782 -9.03 18.14 15.56
N GLU A 783 -7.89 17.85 14.92
CA GLU A 783 -6.91 16.88 15.43
C GLU A 783 -5.65 17.54 16.05
N PRO A 784 -5.21 17.08 17.24
CA PRO A 784 -3.87 17.39 17.73
C PRO A 784 -2.92 16.31 17.25
N ASN A 785 -2.19 16.53 16.16
CA ASN A 785 -0.92 15.87 15.91
C ASN A 785 -0.27 16.53 14.71
N VAL A 786 1.00 16.88 14.82
CA VAL A 786 1.82 17.14 13.64
C VAL A 786 3.29 16.89 14.00
N ASN A 787 3.86 15.83 13.42
CA ASN A 787 5.26 15.46 13.61
C ASN A 787 6.17 16.27 12.65
N PRO A 788 7.49 16.34 12.88
CA PRO A 788 8.40 17.17 12.10
C PRO A 788 8.34 16.95 10.58
N LEU A 789 8.38 15.70 10.11
CA LEU A 789 8.32 15.40 8.68
C LEU A 789 6.90 15.63 8.14
N ALA A 790 5.86 15.37 8.93
CA ALA A 790 4.48 15.69 8.57
C ALA A 790 4.28 17.20 8.34
N ILE A 791 4.83 18.08 9.19
CA ILE A 791 4.81 19.55 8.99
C ILE A 791 5.32 19.90 7.59
N SER A 792 6.42 19.26 7.15
CA SER A 792 7.03 19.54 5.86
C SER A 792 6.18 19.09 4.65
N LYS A 793 5.17 18.24 4.88
CA LYS A 793 4.31 17.60 3.87
C LYS A 793 2.85 18.08 3.91
N GLU A 794 2.48 18.94 4.87
CA GLU A 794 1.14 19.53 4.91
C GLU A 794 0.87 20.37 3.65
N ALA A 795 -0.41 20.48 3.26
CA ALA A 795 -0.78 21.22 2.06
C ALA A 795 -0.43 22.70 2.19
N LEU A 796 0.12 23.28 1.12
CA LEU A 796 0.54 24.67 1.06
C LEU A 796 -0.54 25.55 0.41
N PRO A 797 -0.64 26.84 0.77
CA PRO A 797 -1.40 27.80 -0.01
C PRO A 797 -0.92 27.84 -1.47
N LEU A 798 -1.83 28.09 -2.41
CA LEU A 798 -1.54 28.04 -3.86
C LEU A 798 -0.39 28.96 -4.31
N ASP A 799 -0.15 30.05 -3.59
CA ASP A 799 0.88 31.04 -3.91
C ASP A 799 2.23 30.74 -3.22
N VAL A 800 2.31 29.71 -2.37
CA VAL A 800 3.54 29.32 -1.66
C VAL A 800 4.20 28.16 -2.43
N PRO A 801 5.41 28.37 -3.00
CA PRO A 801 6.19 27.28 -3.58
C PRO A 801 6.51 26.23 -2.52
N ASP A 802 6.74 25.00 -2.95
CA ASP A 802 6.97 23.87 -2.05
C ASP A 802 8.46 23.59 -1.79
N TRP A 803 9.32 24.50 -2.25
CA TRP A 803 10.75 24.61 -1.99
C TRP A 803 11.21 26.09 -1.91
N GLY A 804 12.46 26.30 -1.49
CA GLY A 804 13.08 27.61 -1.43
C GLY A 804 12.71 28.44 -0.18
N PRO A 805 13.03 29.76 -0.17
CA PRO A 805 12.90 30.59 1.02
C PRO A 805 11.44 30.79 1.46
N ARG A 806 10.49 30.91 0.53
CA ARG A 806 9.05 31.05 0.87
C ARG A 806 8.47 29.79 1.49
N TYR A 807 8.87 28.61 1.02
CA TYR A 807 8.53 27.33 1.66
C TYR A 807 9.05 27.29 3.11
N LYS A 808 10.35 27.57 3.28
CA LYS A 808 11.01 27.59 4.60
C LYS A 808 10.34 28.60 5.54
N GLU A 809 9.95 29.77 5.06
CA GLU A 809 9.18 30.75 5.82
C GLU A 809 7.81 30.22 6.25
N HIS A 810 7.07 29.61 5.33
CA HIS A 810 5.73 29.09 5.62
C HIS A 810 5.77 28.01 6.71
N ILE A 811 6.61 26.98 6.56
CA ILE A 811 6.63 25.85 7.49
C ILE A 811 7.10 26.24 8.90
N ARG A 812 7.81 27.37 9.09
CA ARG A 812 8.15 27.89 10.43
C ARG A 812 6.92 28.31 11.23
N ASN A 813 5.82 28.62 10.54
CA ASN A 813 4.58 29.07 11.15
C ASN A 813 3.60 27.93 11.46
N TRP A 814 4.03 26.66 11.40
CA TRP A 814 3.18 25.49 11.64
C TRP A 814 2.43 25.52 12.98
N GLN A 815 2.99 26.15 14.01
CA GLN A 815 2.34 26.33 15.33
C GLN A 815 1.11 27.24 15.28
N HIS A 816 1.02 28.05 14.23
CA HIS A 816 -0.04 29.02 13.94
C HIS A 816 -0.98 28.51 12.85
N GLN A 817 -1.05 27.19 12.63
CA GLN A 817 -1.90 26.59 11.61
C GLN A 817 -2.94 25.66 12.24
N GLY A 818 -4.21 25.90 11.91
CA GLY A 818 -5.31 24.99 12.21
C GLY A 818 -5.66 24.14 10.97
N VAL A 819 -6.14 22.92 11.19
CA VAL A 819 -6.66 22.05 10.13
C VAL A 819 -7.95 21.39 10.59
N LEU A 820 -8.96 21.41 9.72
CA LEU A 820 -10.14 20.57 9.87
C LEU A 820 -10.09 19.46 8.83
N ARG A 821 -10.20 18.21 9.27
CA ARG A 821 -10.21 17.04 8.39
C ARG A 821 -11.62 16.49 8.22
N ILE A 822 -11.92 16.08 7.00
CA ILE A 822 -13.24 15.61 6.56
C ILE A 822 -13.15 14.10 6.33
N GLN A 823 -14.03 13.34 6.96
CA GLN A 823 -14.19 11.91 6.72
C GLN A 823 -15.56 11.65 6.07
N PRO A 824 -15.64 11.59 4.73
CA PRO A 824 -16.92 11.51 4.03
C PRO A 824 -17.48 10.09 3.93
N GLU A 825 -18.79 10.02 3.74
CA GLU A 825 -19.46 8.90 3.11
C GLU A 825 -19.08 8.80 1.63
N THR A 826 -19.04 7.56 1.14
CA THR A 826 -18.81 7.26 -0.29
C THR A 826 -19.90 6.31 -0.76
N LEU A 827 -20.56 6.64 -1.86
CA LEU A 827 -21.56 5.74 -2.44
C LEU A 827 -20.88 4.56 -3.18
N PRO A 828 -21.52 3.38 -3.21
CA PRO A 828 -21.07 2.33 -4.09
C PRO A 828 -21.35 2.70 -5.55
N HIS A 829 -20.42 2.38 -6.45
CA HIS A 829 -20.55 2.59 -7.89
C HIS A 829 -20.13 1.35 -8.65
N THR A 830 -20.92 0.91 -9.63
CA THR A 830 -20.60 -0.30 -10.43
C THR A 830 -19.34 -0.15 -11.28
N HIS A 831 -18.94 1.08 -11.62
CA HIS A 831 -17.69 1.37 -12.34
C HIS A 831 -16.45 1.35 -11.45
N ASN A 832 -16.63 1.31 -10.13
CA ASN A 832 -15.53 1.24 -9.18
C ASN A 832 -15.32 -0.23 -8.81
N PHE A 833 -14.26 -0.82 -9.33
CA PHE A 833 -13.98 -2.24 -9.19
C PHE A 833 -12.48 -2.57 -9.18
N VAL A 834 -12.17 -3.79 -8.75
CA VAL A 834 -10.81 -4.32 -8.63
C VAL A 834 -10.72 -5.67 -9.33
N ASP A 835 -9.64 -5.89 -10.06
CA ASP A 835 -9.29 -7.15 -10.69
C ASP A 835 -7.78 -7.44 -10.61
N LEU A 836 -7.32 -8.55 -11.20
CA LEU A 836 -5.89 -8.82 -11.34
C LEU A 836 -5.30 -8.05 -12.53
N ASP A 837 -4.15 -7.40 -12.33
CA ASP A 837 -3.46 -6.70 -13.40
C ASP A 837 -2.84 -7.72 -14.39
N PRO A 838 -3.19 -7.66 -15.69
CA PRO A 838 -2.67 -8.62 -16.66
C PRO A 838 -1.18 -8.42 -16.96
N LEU A 839 -0.63 -7.22 -16.76
CA LEU A 839 0.73 -6.84 -17.15
C LEU A 839 1.70 -6.86 -15.97
N TYR A 840 1.29 -6.37 -14.81
CA TYR A 840 2.18 -6.20 -13.67
C TYR A 840 2.15 -7.41 -12.73
N ARG A 841 3.32 -7.72 -12.17
CA ARG A 841 3.54 -8.82 -11.21
C ARG A 841 4.22 -8.28 -9.97
N ASP A 842 4.07 -8.99 -8.86
CA ASP A 842 4.76 -8.64 -7.63
C ASP A 842 6.28 -8.79 -7.74
N LYS A 843 6.99 -8.03 -6.91
CA LYS A 843 8.45 -8.07 -6.78
C LYS A 843 8.92 -9.05 -5.69
N SER A 844 8.02 -9.87 -5.16
CA SER A 844 8.33 -10.77 -4.03
C SER A 844 9.15 -12.01 -4.43
N GLY A 845 9.49 -12.17 -5.71
CA GLY A 845 10.14 -13.35 -6.28
C GLY A 845 9.18 -14.48 -6.67
N LEU A 846 7.88 -14.37 -6.34
CA LEU A 846 6.86 -15.33 -6.77
C LEU A 846 6.25 -14.96 -8.13
N GLY A 847 6.28 -13.67 -8.50
CA GLY A 847 5.82 -13.19 -9.79
C GLY A 847 4.31 -13.35 -9.96
N LEU A 848 3.55 -13.22 -8.87
CA LEU A 848 2.09 -13.34 -8.89
C LEU A 848 1.47 -12.01 -9.39
N PRO A 849 0.35 -12.05 -10.13
CA PRO A 849 -0.40 -10.85 -10.51
C PRO A 849 -0.67 -9.93 -9.31
N VAL A 850 -0.43 -8.64 -9.47
CA VAL A 850 -0.86 -7.61 -8.49
C VAL A 850 -2.30 -7.21 -8.78
N LEU A 851 -2.95 -6.53 -7.84
CA LEU A 851 -4.26 -5.94 -8.11
C LEU A 851 -4.16 -4.75 -9.07
N ARG A 852 -5.21 -4.57 -9.87
CA ARG A 852 -5.52 -3.35 -10.58
C ARG A 852 -6.83 -2.78 -10.05
N ILE A 853 -6.77 -1.54 -9.60
CA ILE A 853 -7.87 -0.79 -9.04
C ILE A 853 -8.39 0.17 -10.12
N THR A 854 -9.66 0.03 -10.50
CA THR A 854 -10.36 0.97 -11.37
C THR A 854 -11.33 1.77 -10.50
N TYR A 855 -10.99 3.01 -10.19
CA TYR A 855 -11.78 3.83 -9.28
C TYR A 855 -11.57 5.31 -9.56
N ASP A 856 -12.67 6.05 -9.52
CA ASP A 856 -12.70 7.50 -9.54
C ASP A 856 -13.84 8.00 -8.63
N MET A 857 -13.70 9.23 -8.14
CA MET A 857 -14.80 9.91 -7.47
C MET A 857 -15.90 10.22 -8.49
N ARG A 858 -17.17 10.17 -8.06
CA ARG A 858 -18.30 10.56 -8.90
C ARG A 858 -18.83 11.91 -8.46
N GLU A 859 -19.79 12.42 -9.24
CA GLU A 859 -20.37 13.74 -9.04
C GLU A 859 -20.89 13.95 -7.62
N ASN A 860 -21.51 12.93 -7.02
CA ASN A 860 -21.97 12.96 -5.64
C ASN A 860 -20.84 13.27 -4.64
N GLU A 861 -19.74 12.51 -4.71
CA GLU A 861 -18.61 12.70 -3.79
C GLU A 861 -17.90 14.03 -4.01
N HIS A 862 -17.87 14.55 -5.24
CA HIS A 862 -17.34 15.89 -5.52
C HIS A 862 -18.20 17.00 -4.91
N LYS A 863 -19.53 16.91 -5.01
CA LYS A 863 -20.47 17.87 -4.39
C LYS A 863 -20.40 17.83 -2.87
N LEU A 864 -20.41 16.63 -2.29
CA LEU A 864 -20.22 16.44 -0.86
C LEU A 864 -18.89 17.05 -0.38
N SER A 865 -17.78 16.73 -1.06
CA SER A 865 -16.45 17.25 -0.67
C SER A 865 -16.40 18.78 -0.73
N GLN A 866 -16.93 19.39 -1.81
CA GLN A 866 -16.98 20.85 -1.95
C GLN A 866 -17.77 21.48 -0.80
N TRP A 867 -18.98 21.00 -0.53
CA TRP A 867 -19.83 21.56 0.53
C TRP A 867 -19.19 21.43 1.92
N MET A 868 -18.56 20.28 2.20
CA MET A 868 -17.87 20.04 3.46
C MET A 868 -16.63 20.92 3.62
N GLU A 869 -15.89 21.18 2.54
CA GLU A 869 -14.77 22.12 2.54
C GLU A 869 -15.24 23.56 2.80
N ASP A 870 -16.31 23.99 2.13
CA ASP A 870 -16.91 25.32 2.35
C ASP A 870 -17.36 25.47 3.82
N LYS A 871 -17.92 24.41 4.41
CA LYS A 871 -18.29 24.39 5.84
C LYS A 871 -17.07 24.42 6.76
N CYS A 872 -15.98 23.73 6.42
CA CYS A 872 -14.74 23.80 7.17
C CYS A 872 -14.11 25.19 7.10
N GLU A 873 -14.15 25.84 5.95
CA GLU A 873 -13.72 27.23 5.77
C GLU A 873 -14.52 28.17 6.67
N GLU A 874 -15.85 28.07 6.70
CA GLU A 874 -16.71 28.86 7.60
C GLU A 874 -16.31 28.67 9.08
N ILE A 875 -16.15 27.41 9.53
CA ILE A 875 -15.76 27.12 10.92
C ILE A 875 -14.36 27.70 11.22
N LEU A 876 -13.39 27.54 10.31
CA LEU A 876 -12.04 28.05 10.51
C LEU A 876 -12.02 29.58 10.59
N LEU A 877 -12.81 30.28 9.78
CA LEU A 877 -12.96 31.74 9.83
C LEU A 877 -13.57 32.18 11.17
N GLU A 878 -14.62 31.48 11.64
CA GLU A 878 -15.25 31.75 12.95
C GLU A 878 -14.35 31.43 14.15
N MET A 879 -13.40 30.49 13.98
CA MET A 879 -12.34 30.23 14.97
C MET A 879 -11.28 31.35 15.03
N GLY A 880 -11.32 32.31 14.10
CA GLY A 880 -10.34 33.39 13.96
C GLY A 880 -9.21 33.09 12.98
N GLY A 881 -9.37 32.08 12.13
CA GLY A 881 -8.44 31.74 11.06
C GLY A 881 -8.49 32.76 9.91
N GLN A 882 -7.38 32.85 9.18
CA GLN A 882 -7.22 33.75 8.04
C GLN A 882 -6.77 32.96 6.82
N ASN A 883 -7.23 33.43 5.64
CA ASN A 883 -6.88 32.92 4.33
C ASN A 883 -6.96 31.39 4.23
N PRO A 884 -8.10 30.76 4.53
CA PRO A 884 -8.22 29.30 4.48
C PRO A 884 -7.88 28.76 3.09
N TRP A 885 -7.29 27.58 3.05
CA TRP A 885 -6.95 26.90 1.81
C TRP A 885 -7.27 25.39 1.87
N PRO A 886 -7.78 24.82 0.78
CA PRO A 886 -8.06 23.39 0.73
C PRO A 886 -6.75 22.60 0.55
N GLY A 887 -6.70 21.45 1.21
CA GLY A 887 -5.77 20.38 0.85
C GLY A 887 -6.16 19.70 -0.46
N PRO A 888 -5.32 18.79 -0.97
CA PRO A 888 -5.68 18.02 -2.15
C PRO A 888 -6.90 17.14 -1.86
N ARG A 889 -7.91 17.19 -2.75
CA ARG A 889 -9.09 16.33 -2.64
C ARG A 889 -8.73 14.88 -2.84
N PHE A 890 -8.30 14.48 -4.03
CA PHE A 890 -8.08 13.07 -4.37
C PHE A 890 -6.76 12.91 -5.11
N THR A 891 -5.81 12.24 -4.48
CA THR A 891 -4.47 11.97 -5.05
C THR A 891 -4.33 10.52 -5.52
N GLY A 892 -5.40 9.74 -5.46
CA GLY A 892 -5.55 8.35 -5.95
C GLY A 892 -6.18 7.41 -4.91
N VAL A 893 -6.11 6.11 -5.15
CA VAL A 893 -6.95 5.11 -4.46
C VAL A 893 -6.16 4.32 -3.42
N GLY A 894 -6.63 4.39 -2.18
CA GLY A 894 -6.06 3.66 -1.06
C GLY A 894 -6.08 4.50 0.20
N SER A 895 -7.27 4.78 0.74
CA SER A 895 -7.33 5.14 2.16
C SER A 895 -7.01 3.90 3.00
N CYS A 896 -6.90 4.02 4.32
CA CYS A 896 -6.90 2.85 5.21
C CYS A 896 -8.31 2.29 5.47
N HIS A 897 -9.35 2.86 4.84
CA HIS A 897 -10.75 2.48 4.97
C HIS A 897 -11.32 2.10 3.61
N ASP A 898 -10.63 1.21 2.90
CA ASP A 898 -11.15 0.61 1.69
C ASP A 898 -12.23 -0.43 2.04
N LEU A 899 -13.37 -0.35 1.37
CA LEU A 899 -14.59 -1.12 1.66
C LEU A 899 -15.21 -1.66 0.35
N GLY A 900 -16.14 -2.61 0.46
CA GLY A 900 -16.77 -3.24 -0.70
C GLY A 900 -15.84 -4.19 -1.48
N GLY A 901 -16.24 -4.65 -2.66
CA GLY A 901 -15.49 -5.67 -3.41
C GLY A 901 -15.78 -7.12 -3.00
N ILE A 902 -16.27 -7.36 -1.79
CA ILE A 902 -16.67 -8.70 -1.29
C ILE A 902 -18.04 -8.60 -0.60
N ARG A 903 -18.91 -7.72 -1.11
CA ARG A 903 -20.15 -7.27 -0.49
C ARG A 903 -20.99 -8.43 0.08
N MET A 904 -21.53 -8.27 1.28
CA MET A 904 -22.52 -9.18 1.86
C MET A 904 -23.94 -8.91 1.35
N GLY A 905 -24.76 -9.95 1.31
CA GLY A 905 -26.18 -9.86 0.98
C GLY A 905 -26.87 -11.22 1.01
N GLU A 906 -28.20 -11.22 1.00
CA GLU A 906 -28.99 -12.47 0.94
C GLU A 906 -29.00 -13.08 -0.47
N ASP A 907 -28.93 -12.24 -1.51
CA ASP A 907 -28.95 -12.69 -2.91
C ASP A 907 -27.53 -12.94 -3.44
N PRO A 908 -27.15 -14.19 -3.75
CA PRO A 908 -25.84 -14.51 -4.31
C PRO A 908 -25.62 -13.90 -5.70
N ALA A 909 -26.67 -13.48 -6.42
CA ALA A 909 -26.52 -12.79 -7.70
C ALA A 909 -26.00 -11.35 -7.54
N ALA A 910 -26.10 -10.77 -6.35
CA ALA A 910 -25.74 -9.37 -6.05
C ALA A 910 -24.71 -9.22 -4.91
N SER A 911 -24.22 -10.34 -4.37
CA SER A 911 -23.28 -10.37 -3.24
C SER A 911 -22.30 -11.53 -3.35
N VAL A 912 -21.19 -11.45 -2.61
CA VAL A 912 -20.13 -12.47 -2.56
C VAL A 912 -20.28 -13.35 -1.32
N VAL A 913 -20.68 -12.75 -0.19
CA VAL A 913 -20.90 -13.47 1.07
C VAL A 913 -22.34 -13.29 1.57
N ASP A 914 -22.79 -14.24 2.37
CA ASP A 914 -24.07 -14.19 3.07
C ASP A 914 -24.02 -13.24 4.29
N PRO A 915 -25.14 -13.04 5.03
CA PRO A 915 -25.16 -12.21 6.25
C PRO A 915 -24.29 -12.73 7.41
N ASN A 916 -23.86 -14.00 7.35
CA ASN A 916 -22.93 -14.62 8.30
C ASN A 916 -21.47 -14.58 7.82
N LEU A 917 -21.21 -13.90 6.71
CA LEU A 917 -19.91 -13.73 6.07
C LEU A 917 -19.35 -14.99 5.40
N GLU A 918 -20.19 -15.99 5.15
CA GLU A 918 -19.84 -17.20 4.40
C GLU A 918 -19.91 -16.94 2.88
N VAL A 919 -18.95 -17.43 2.11
CA VAL A 919 -18.92 -17.27 0.65
C VAL A 919 -20.00 -18.14 0.01
N HIS A 920 -20.90 -17.51 -0.76
CA HIS A 920 -22.11 -18.17 -1.29
C HIS A 920 -21.84 -19.42 -2.14
N ASP A 921 -20.76 -19.43 -2.91
CA ASP A 921 -20.42 -20.53 -3.82
C ASP A 921 -19.35 -21.48 -3.29
N THR A 922 -18.76 -21.19 -2.13
CA THR A 922 -17.65 -21.93 -1.54
C THR A 922 -17.89 -22.13 -0.04
N LEU A 923 -18.68 -23.15 0.32
CA LEU A 923 -19.05 -23.39 1.72
C LEU A 923 -17.82 -23.71 2.59
N GLY A 924 -17.90 -23.33 3.87
CA GLY A 924 -16.78 -23.42 4.81
C GLY A 924 -15.73 -22.31 4.67
N LEU A 925 -15.88 -21.40 3.70
CA LEU A 925 -15.04 -20.23 3.51
C LEU A 925 -15.73 -18.96 4.01
N PHE A 926 -15.09 -18.23 4.91
CA PHE A 926 -15.61 -16.99 5.48
C PHE A 926 -14.66 -15.83 5.23
N VAL A 927 -15.20 -14.61 5.11
CA VAL A 927 -14.40 -13.39 4.87
C VAL A 927 -14.66 -12.34 5.94
N PHE A 928 -13.65 -12.12 6.78
CA PHE A 928 -13.63 -11.10 7.83
C PHE A 928 -12.88 -9.88 7.30
N SER A 929 -13.62 -8.90 6.78
CA SER A 929 -13.06 -7.79 6.02
C SER A 929 -13.99 -6.59 5.97
N GLY A 930 -13.45 -5.39 5.76
CA GLY A 930 -14.25 -4.22 5.34
C GLY A 930 -14.84 -4.39 3.94
N GLY A 931 -14.32 -5.34 3.17
CA GLY A 931 -14.81 -5.66 1.84
C GLY A 931 -16.25 -6.15 1.78
N VAL A 932 -16.76 -6.67 2.90
CA VAL A 932 -18.13 -7.18 2.96
C VAL A 932 -19.16 -6.07 3.09
N PHE A 933 -18.74 -4.81 3.26
CA PHE A 933 -19.65 -3.70 3.52
C PHE A 933 -20.47 -3.34 2.26
N PRO A 934 -21.81 -3.25 2.36
CA PRO A 934 -22.66 -2.77 1.28
C PRO A 934 -22.54 -1.26 1.02
N SER A 935 -22.22 -0.47 2.05
CA SER A 935 -22.05 0.99 2.01
C SER A 935 -20.80 1.44 2.78
N CYS A 936 -20.34 2.68 2.54
CA CYS A 936 -19.18 3.29 3.19
C CYS A 936 -19.60 4.53 4.01
N PRO A 937 -19.90 4.37 5.31
CA PRO A 937 -20.25 5.51 6.17
C PRO A 937 -19.07 6.43 6.47
N GLY A 938 -19.32 7.69 6.84
CA GLY A 938 -18.34 8.70 7.24
C GLY A 938 -17.73 8.46 8.63
N ILE A 939 -17.66 7.20 9.08
CA ILE A 939 -17.17 6.74 10.39
C ILE A 939 -16.16 5.60 10.23
N ASN A 940 -15.07 5.60 11.00
CA ASN A 940 -14.04 4.55 10.95
C ASN A 940 -14.67 3.15 11.10
N PRO A 941 -14.35 2.18 10.22
CA PRO A 941 -15.08 0.91 10.14
C PRO A 941 -14.65 -0.13 11.17
N SER A 942 -13.51 0.05 11.85
CA SER A 942 -12.86 -1.00 12.65
C SER A 942 -13.74 -1.60 13.73
N LEU A 943 -14.45 -0.80 14.52
CA LEU A 943 -15.30 -1.32 15.58
C LEU A 943 -16.49 -2.11 15.02
N THR A 944 -17.13 -1.62 13.95
CA THR A 944 -18.21 -2.31 13.24
C THR A 944 -17.73 -3.66 12.67
N MET A 945 -16.56 -3.67 12.04
CA MET A 945 -15.97 -4.92 11.52
C MET A 945 -15.73 -5.92 12.67
N MET A 946 -15.14 -5.49 13.79
CA MET A 946 -14.92 -6.36 14.94
C MET A 946 -16.23 -6.92 15.51
N ALA A 947 -17.28 -6.09 15.63
CA ALA A 947 -18.59 -6.52 16.13
C ALA A 947 -19.22 -7.59 15.21
N MET A 948 -19.22 -7.34 13.92
CA MET A 948 -19.77 -8.25 12.90
C MET A 948 -18.99 -9.58 12.83
N CYS A 949 -17.66 -9.53 12.87
CA CYS A 949 -16.83 -10.74 12.87
C CYS A 949 -16.96 -11.53 14.18
N THR A 950 -17.15 -10.87 15.31
CA THR A 950 -17.42 -11.54 16.60
C THR A 950 -18.73 -12.31 16.55
N ARG A 951 -19.80 -11.68 16.03
CA ARG A 951 -21.09 -12.36 15.80
C ARG A 951 -20.94 -13.58 14.90
N ALA A 952 -20.26 -13.43 13.76
CA ALA A 952 -20.03 -14.53 12.82
C ALA A 952 -19.21 -15.66 13.46
N ALA A 953 -18.20 -15.34 14.27
CA ALA A 953 -17.39 -16.35 14.96
C ALA A 953 -18.19 -17.18 15.96
N GLU A 954 -19.12 -16.57 16.72
CA GLU A 954 -20.00 -17.32 17.64
C GLU A 954 -20.90 -18.31 16.90
N ASP A 955 -21.48 -17.90 15.77
CA ASP A 955 -22.29 -18.77 14.92
C ASP A 955 -21.44 -19.92 14.32
N ILE A 956 -20.24 -19.63 13.82
CA ILE A 956 -19.30 -20.65 13.32
C ILE A 956 -18.97 -21.67 14.42
N ILE A 957 -18.69 -21.23 15.65
CA ILE A 957 -18.41 -22.13 16.79
C ILE A 957 -19.60 -23.06 17.05
N GLN A 958 -20.83 -22.52 17.02
CA GLN A 958 -22.03 -23.32 17.22
C GLN A 958 -22.20 -24.36 16.12
N ARG A 959 -22.04 -23.97 14.85
CA ARG A 959 -22.11 -24.89 13.70
C ARG A 959 -21.03 -25.98 13.76
N LEU A 960 -19.78 -25.64 14.11
CA LEU A 960 -18.70 -26.62 14.25
C LEU A 960 -18.95 -27.59 15.41
N THR A 961 -19.48 -27.11 16.53
CA THR A 961 -19.82 -27.93 17.70
C THR A 961 -20.95 -28.91 17.38
N ASN A 962 -21.90 -28.51 16.53
CA ASN A 962 -23.00 -29.35 16.07
C ASN A 962 -22.63 -30.26 14.88
N ASN A 963 -21.46 -30.05 14.27
CA ASN A 963 -21.05 -30.64 12.98
C ASN A 963 -21.92 -30.24 11.78
N ASP A 964 -22.38 -28.99 11.76
CA ASP A 964 -23.18 -28.39 10.68
C ASP A 964 -22.31 -27.70 9.60
N ILE A 965 -20.97 -27.64 9.78
CA ILE A 965 -20.02 -27.21 8.73
C ILE A 965 -19.40 -28.47 8.12
N GLY A 966 -19.87 -28.85 6.93
CA GLY A 966 -19.44 -30.05 6.21
C GLY A 966 -20.44 -30.54 5.18
#